data_AF-A0A3C0IE10-F1
#
_entry.id   AF-A0A3C0IE10-F1
#
_cell.length_a   1.000
_cell.length_b   1.000
_cell.length_c   1.000
_cell.angle_alpha   90.00
_cell.angle_beta   90.00
_cell.angle_gamma   90.00
#
_symmetry.space_group_name_H-M   'P 1'
#
loop_
_entity.id
_entity.type
_entity.pdbx_description
1 polymer ?
#
loop_
_entity_poly.entity_id
_entity_poly.type
_entity_poly.pdbx_seq_one_letter_code
_entity_poly.pdbx_strand_id
1 'polypeptide(L)'
;MTYFINRSLRVNVFLLTGCLYLIFLHSSIGQESQKKIEDRLAIDSLADAVQQLITSGQYEEAEQFLQTINADLSQLMPDLASNALLLNLEGSLALATGKIETAEEKCESALQLLIQKGLQEDLLLTSIYKNLGVINWFMGNNREALELHLKALSLQQKLKVDSLNLADTYNNIGLVYANEDPDKALQYYTDALAIYRTVYNDENNPSIAIAYNNIALINQQKQNYNAALRDLEKALLIWQALYPGNHPNTAFVLASMGKVYLDKNSQESANEYLNRALTMYQAVYGDRHPEIANIHNLLGNVALQAQSFDEALTHFQTALVANSPFFSDMNPFSNPPIQVGYRADLMLSSLILKAEAFESKHLNKTLRPLDLRGALTALETADLLVSQIRIQRANVQDKLSLGVLSGELYEDAVRISLLLHNGGLRRKYYAEKAFYFVERSKAALLLSAINDSKAKSFANIPPEVIEEEKQIKENISFLEQKLANKPEPSIEQIYRDELFTLARHYASFVEELESQYPAYFQLKYNTNLPTIKQIKQVIGKNSAILNYFVAEKSRRIYLFYLDKNQFKIYDLPKGDNFERYITGLLNAMNYQKEELFLQTSSYLRECVLPNFVQIPARIIQLSIIPDGRLFQVPFETLLTTKVSPKKTDDFSELPFLIKHYAISYDYSAGLFYENQNKALEISDSQAALICAPVKFQNKGLQSLAATAQEGQQIDSIFKTNTQSTKLLLYDQALEATIKAEDLKNFTYLHFAKHGYVDETQPALSQTPLQP
;
A
#
# COMPACT_ATOMS: atom_id res chain seq x y z
N MET A 1 12.02 52.41 4.08
CA MET A 1 12.47 52.78 5.44
C MET A 1 11.35 53.21 6.39
N THR A 2 10.17 53.61 5.92
CA THR A 2 8.98 53.83 6.78
C THR A 2 8.14 52.56 7.04
N TYR A 3 8.54 51.43 6.43
CA TYR A 3 7.88 50.12 6.52
C TYR A 3 8.38 49.26 7.71
N PHE A 4 9.43 49.70 8.42
CA PHE A 4 10.00 49.01 9.58
C PHE A 4 9.33 49.37 10.92
N ILE A 5 8.58 50.48 10.98
CA ILE A 5 8.03 51.00 12.25
C ILE A 5 6.66 50.37 12.58
N ASN A 6 5.90 49.91 11.59
CA ASN A 6 4.57 49.32 11.84
C ASN A 6 4.61 47.81 12.20
N ARG A 7 5.71 47.10 11.91
CA ARG A 7 5.90 45.68 12.32
C ARG A 7 6.28 45.53 13.79
N SER A 8 7.01 46.50 14.36
CA SER A 8 7.31 46.48 15.80
C SER A 8 6.08 46.75 16.66
N LEU A 9 5.04 47.41 16.13
CA LEU A 9 3.82 47.73 16.89
C LEU A 9 2.94 46.50 17.16
N ARG A 10 2.87 45.49 16.27
CA ARG A 10 2.11 44.25 16.57
C ARG A 10 2.86 43.31 17.53
N VAL A 11 4.18 43.24 17.43
CA VAL A 11 5.04 42.52 18.39
C VAL A 11 5.03 43.22 19.76
N ASN A 12 5.04 44.56 19.79
CA ASN A 12 4.93 45.33 21.02
C ASN A 12 3.54 45.24 21.67
N VAL A 13 2.46 45.10 20.90
CA VAL A 13 1.11 44.90 21.46
C VAL A 13 0.97 43.53 22.15
N PHE A 14 1.60 42.49 21.62
CA PHE A 14 1.67 41.16 22.27
C PHE A 14 2.57 41.16 23.53
N LEU A 15 3.71 41.87 23.48
CA LEU A 15 4.56 42.12 24.65
C LEU A 15 3.81 42.94 25.73
N LEU A 16 2.98 43.92 25.33
CA LEU A 16 2.15 44.73 26.23
C LEU A 16 1.05 43.91 26.92
N THR A 17 0.46 42.92 26.25
CA THR A 17 -0.52 42.01 26.87
C THR A 17 0.13 41.05 27.88
N GLY A 18 1.37 40.59 27.64
CA GLY A 18 2.16 39.86 28.63
C GLY A 18 2.51 40.72 29.86
N CYS A 19 2.86 41.99 29.64
CA CYS A 19 3.13 42.95 30.71
C CYS A 19 1.89 43.28 31.57
N LEU A 20 0.69 43.31 30.99
CA LEU A 20 -0.56 43.52 31.74
C LEU A 20 -0.94 42.32 32.62
N TYR A 21 -0.59 41.10 32.23
CA TYR A 21 -0.77 39.90 33.05
C TYR A 21 0.22 39.85 34.23
N LEU A 22 1.44 40.35 34.02
CA LEU A 22 2.48 40.49 35.06
C LEU A 22 2.06 41.46 36.18
N ILE A 23 1.29 42.51 35.88
CA ILE A 23 0.77 43.46 36.88
C ILE A 23 -0.25 42.80 37.84
N PHE A 24 -0.93 41.72 37.42
CA PHE A 24 -1.91 41.01 38.27
C PHE A 24 -1.28 39.95 39.18
N LEU A 25 -0.09 39.42 38.84
CA LEU A 25 0.67 38.46 39.65
C LEU A 25 1.52 39.11 40.76
N HIS A 26 1.54 40.45 40.84
CA HIS A 26 2.39 41.26 41.70
C HIS A 26 2.15 41.15 43.23
N SER A 27 1.28 40.27 43.73
CA SER A 27 0.89 40.27 45.15
C SER A 27 1.19 39.02 45.98
N SER A 28 1.90 37.98 45.47
CA SER A 28 2.18 36.80 46.32
C SER A 28 3.37 35.89 45.97
N ILE A 29 4.22 36.22 44.99
CA ILE A 29 5.27 35.31 44.49
C ILE A 29 6.67 35.90 44.77
N GLY A 30 7.60 35.10 45.31
CA GLY A 30 8.98 35.52 45.58
C GLY A 30 9.77 35.85 44.30
N GLN A 31 10.73 36.78 44.38
CA GLN A 31 11.49 37.33 43.23
C GLN A 31 12.14 36.26 42.32
N GLU A 32 12.60 35.15 42.89
CA GLU A 32 13.24 34.05 42.14
C GLU A 32 12.23 33.22 41.33
N SER A 33 11.04 33.01 41.89
CA SER A 33 9.92 32.36 41.22
C SER A 33 9.32 33.26 40.13
N GLN A 34 9.35 34.56 40.33
CA GLN A 34 8.89 35.57 39.38
C GLN A 34 9.78 35.62 38.13
N LYS A 35 11.12 35.63 38.32
CA LYS A 35 12.08 35.59 37.22
C LYS A 35 11.92 34.33 36.35
N LYS A 36 11.71 33.16 36.96
CA LYS A 36 11.43 31.90 36.21
C LYS A 36 10.14 31.95 35.39
N ILE A 37 9.11 32.66 35.86
CA ILE A 37 7.86 32.84 35.11
C ILE A 37 8.08 33.78 33.92
N GLU A 38 8.81 34.88 34.13
CA GLU A 38 9.16 35.83 33.06
C GLU A 38 10.02 35.17 31.98
N ASP A 39 11.04 34.41 32.37
CA ASP A 39 11.90 33.66 31.45
C ASP A 39 11.10 32.61 30.65
N ARG A 40 10.12 31.94 31.29
CA ARG A 40 9.26 30.96 30.62
C ARG A 40 8.33 31.60 29.58
N LEU A 41 7.72 32.73 29.93
CA LEU A 41 6.85 33.49 29.01
C LEU A 41 7.64 34.01 27.80
N ALA A 42 8.90 34.41 27.99
CA ALA A 42 9.77 34.82 26.89
C ALA A 42 10.07 33.66 25.92
N ILE A 43 10.35 32.46 26.46
CA ILE A 43 10.58 31.25 25.66
C ILE A 43 9.32 30.85 24.88
N ASP A 44 8.15 30.86 25.52
CA ASP A 44 6.88 30.53 24.86
C ASP A 44 6.57 31.52 23.72
N SER A 45 6.81 32.82 23.93
CA SER A 45 6.65 33.83 22.88
C SER A 45 7.63 33.65 21.71
N LEU A 46 8.85 33.17 21.95
CA LEU A 46 9.83 32.88 20.91
C LEU A 46 9.46 31.60 20.15
N ALA A 47 8.93 30.59 20.85
CA ALA A 47 8.41 29.37 20.25
C ALA A 47 7.26 29.67 19.27
N ASP A 48 6.33 30.54 19.65
CA ASP A 48 5.23 31.00 18.79
C ASP A 48 5.76 31.72 17.54
N ALA A 49 6.80 32.54 17.69
CA ALA A 49 7.43 33.23 16.56
C ALA A 49 8.08 32.24 15.57
N VAL A 50 8.79 31.23 16.07
CA VAL A 50 9.35 30.15 15.23
C VAL A 50 8.24 29.40 14.50
N GLN A 51 7.16 29.05 15.19
CA GLN A 51 6.04 28.35 14.57
C GLN A 51 5.36 29.19 13.48
N GLN A 52 5.27 30.52 13.69
CA GLN A 52 4.77 31.44 12.68
C GLN A 52 5.68 31.52 11.45
N LEU A 53 7.00 31.59 11.64
CA LEU A 53 7.99 31.59 10.55
C LEU A 53 7.95 30.29 9.75
N ILE A 54 7.79 29.15 10.43
CA ILE A 54 7.59 27.85 9.77
C ILE A 54 6.31 27.89 8.91
N THR A 55 5.21 28.41 9.45
CA THR A 55 3.91 28.45 8.75
C THR A 55 3.91 29.44 7.59
N SER A 56 4.74 30.49 7.64
CA SER A 56 4.94 31.45 6.54
C SER A 56 5.98 30.99 5.51
N GLY A 57 6.60 29.81 5.69
CA GLY A 57 7.61 29.27 4.78
C GLY A 57 9.00 29.93 4.89
N GLN A 58 9.24 30.73 5.94
CA GLN A 58 10.51 31.40 6.19
C GLN A 58 11.46 30.49 7.00
N TYR A 59 11.85 29.36 6.42
CA TYR A 59 12.58 28.29 7.14
C TYR A 59 13.98 28.70 7.61
N GLU A 60 14.72 29.49 6.81
CA GLU A 60 16.06 29.97 7.20
C GLU A 60 16.00 30.92 8.40
N GLU A 61 15.00 31.82 8.42
CA GLU A 61 14.76 32.71 9.55
C GLU A 61 14.35 31.89 10.79
N ALA A 62 13.48 30.89 10.63
CA ALA A 62 13.08 30.00 11.72
C ALA A 62 14.28 29.24 12.32
N GLU A 63 15.21 28.76 11.48
CA GLU A 63 16.43 28.08 11.92
C GLU A 63 17.37 29.01 12.71
N GLN A 64 17.56 30.25 12.25
CA GLN A 64 18.35 31.26 12.95
C GLN A 64 17.73 31.62 14.32
N PHE A 65 16.41 31.73 14.38
CA PHE A 65 15.71 31.96 15.64
C PHE A 65 15.84 30.77 16.59
N LEU A 66 15.77 29.53 16.10
CA LEU A 66 15.98 28.33 16.92
C LEU A 66 17.39 28.25 17.50
N GLN A 67 18.42 28.63 16.75
CA GLN A 67 19.79 28.72 17.25
C GLN A 67 19.91 29.75 18.39
N THR A 68 19.19 30.87 18.27
CA THR A 68 19.13 31.91 19.31
C THR A 68 18.44 31.39 20.57
N ILE A 69 17.29 30.74 20.41
CA ILE A 69 16.55 30.10 21.52
C ILE A 69 17.43 29.05 22.23
N ASN A 70 18.19 28.25 21.49
CA ASN A 70 19.07 27.24 22.07
C ASN A 70 20.22 27.86 22.91
N ALA A 71 20.82 28.95 22.42
CA ALA A 71 21.83 29.71 23.14
C ALA A 71 21.28 30.38 24.41
N ASP A 72 20.04 30.89 24.35
CA ASP A 72 19.37 31.54 25.48
C ASP A 72 18.88 30.50 26.51
N LEU A 73 18.34 29.37 26.08
CA LEU A 73 17.88 28.26 26.94
C LEU A 73 19.03 27.65 27.76
N SER A 74 20.20 27.48 27.13
CA SER A 74 21.39 26.98 27.80
C SER A 74 21.95 27.93 28.87
N GLN A 75 21.57 29.22 28.84
CA GLN A 75 21.94 30.22 29.86
C GLN A 75 20.84 30.52 30.89
N LEU A 76 19.56 30.52 30.49
CA LEU A 76 18.44 31.03 31.29
C LEU A 76 17.70 29.94 32.08
N MET A 77 17.41 28.77 31.49
CA MET A 77 16.67 27.68 32.14
C MET A 77 16.99 26.30 31.53
N PRO A 78 17.99 25.56 32.06
CA PRO A 78 18.37 24.23 31.57
C PRO A 78 17.46 23.15 32.18
N ASP A 79 16.15 23.27 31.96
CA ASP A 79 15.15 22.36 32.52
C ASP A 79 14.61 21.38 31.45
N LEU A 80 14.17 20.21 31.90
CA LEU A 80 13.71 19.12 31.02
C LEU A 80 12.52 19.52 30.12
N ALA A 81 11.69 20.50 30.50
CA ALA A 81 10.53 20.90 29.71
C ALA A 81 10.90 21.90 28.60
N SER A 82 11.80 22.84 28.90
CA SER A 82 12.35 23.75 27.91
C SER A 82 13.17 23.02 26.84
N ASN A 83 13.93 21.99 27.23
CA ASN A 83 14.63 21.12 26.28
C ASN A 83 13.65 20.33 25.39
N ALA A 84 12.56 19.81 25.97
CA ALA A 84 11.52 19.12 25.19
C ALA A 84 10.83 20.07 24.20
N LEU A 85 10.59 21.34 24.59
CA LEU A 85 10.03 22.36 23.71
C LEU A 85 10.95 22.64 22.51
N LEU A 86 12.24 22.85 22.77
CA LEU A 86 13.23 23.08 21.72
C LEU A 86 13.27 21.90 20.74
N LEU A 87 13.37 20.67 21.25
CA LEU A 87 13.36 19.46 20.43
C LEU A 87 12.07 19.35 19.60
N ASN A 88 10.91 19.68 20.17
CA ASN A 88 9.66 19.67 19.40
C ASN A 88 9.64 20.74 18.29
N LEU A 89 10.20 21.94 18.53
CA LEU A 89 10.30 22.98 17.50
C LEU A 89 11.31 22.63 16.41
N GLU A 90 12.46 22.04 16.78
CA GLU A 90 13.41 21.44 15.84
C GLU A 90 12.73 20.36 15.01
N GLY A 91 11.88 19.54 15.64
CA GLY A 91 11.06 18.54 14.98
C GLY A 91 10.04 19.14 14.02
N SER A 92 9.33 20.20 14.42
CA SER A 92 8.41 20.94 13.55
C SER A 92 9.11 21.57 12.33
N LEU A 93 10.29 22.17 12.53
CA LEU A 93 11.08 22.73 11.42
C LEU A 93 11.58 21.61 10.50
N ALA A 94 12.03 20.50 11.08
CA ALA A 94 12.44 19.31 10.34
C ALA A 94 11.27 18.77 9.50
N LEU A 95 10.06 18.66 10.06
CA LEU A 95 8.85 18.31 9.31
C LEU A 95 8.58 19.27 8.14
N ALA A 96 8.61 20.57 8.40
CA ALA A 96 8.32 21.59 7.40
C ALA A 96 9.37 21.65 6.28
N THR A 97 10.60 21.26 6.57
CA THR A 97 11.70 21.14 5.61
C THR A 97 11.85 19.73 5.02
N GLY A 98 10.94 18.81 5.37
CA GLY A 98 10.89 17.44 4.85
C GLY A 98 11.92 16.47 5.43
N LYS A 99 12.58 16.80 6.54
CA LYS A 99 13.54 15.95 7.27
C LYS A 99 12.79 15.04 8.26
N ILE A 100 12.06 14.05 7.77
CA ILE A 100 11.12 13.24 8.60
C ILE A 100 11.81 12.46 9.73
N GLU A 101 12.95 11.82 9.49
CA GLU A 101 13.68 11.07 10.52
C GLU A 101 14.21 11.96 11.64
N THR A 102 14.81 13.11 11.28
CA THR A 102 15.21 14.11 12.27
C THR A 102 14.00 14.60 13.04
N ALA A 103 12.85 14.78 12.37
CA ALA A 103 11.64 15.17 13.06
C ALA A 103 11.15 14.11 14.05
N GLU A 104 11.19 12.84 13.66
CA GLU A 104 10.84 11.69 14.50
C GLU A 104 11.75 11.62 15.72
N GLU A 105 13.07 11.55 15.51
CA GLU A 105 14.07 11.48 16.58
C GLU A 105 13.88 12.61 17.59
N LYS A 106 13.68 13.83 17.10
CA LYS A 106 13.50 15.03 17.93
C LYS A 106 12.17 15.00 18.68
N CYS A 107 11.06 14.63 18.03
CA CYS A 107 9.76 14.55 18.68
C CYS A 107 9.65 13.38 19.68
N GLU A 108 10.26 12.23 19.39
CA GLU A 108 10.33 11.10 20.32
C GLU A 108 11.21 11.42 21.53
N SER A 109 12.36 12.06 21.30
CA SER A 109 13.21 12.55 22.39
C SER A 109 12.46 13.55 23.27
N ALA A 110 11.72 14.49 22.66
CA ALA A 110 10.87 15.43 23.40
C ALA A 110 9.80 14.70 24.23
N LEU A 111 9.16 13.68 23.66
CA LEU A 111 8.16 12.85 24.34
C LEU A 111 8.76 12.13 25.56
N GLN A 112 9.93 11.51 25.40
CA GLN A 112 10.62 10.78 26.48
C GLN A 112 10.97 11.71 27.65
N LEU A 113 11.47 12.91 27.38
CA LEU A 113 11.80 13.89 28.42
C LEU A 113 10.57 14.34 29.23
N LEU A 114 9.41 14.51 28.57
CA LEU A 114 8.16 14.85 29.26
C LEU A 114 7.62 13.69 30.10
N ILE A 115 7.72 12.45 29.62
CA ILE A 115 7.35 11.26 30.37
C ILE A 115 8.21 11.12 31.63
N GLN A 116 9.53 11.31 31.51
CA GLN A 116 10.47 11.27 32.65
C GLN A 116 10.12 12.32 33.73
N LYS A 117 9.62 13.48 33.33
CA LYS A 117 9.21 14.56 34.24
C LYS A 117 7.83 14.33 34.88
N GLY A 118 7.07 13.33 34.42
CA GLY A 118 5.72 13.03 34.91
C GLY A 118 4.66 14.04 34.47
N LEU A 119 4.92 14.84 33.42
CA LEU A 119 3.99 15.84 32.91
C LEU A 119 2.98 15.19 31.94
N GLN A 120 1.95 14.57 32.53
CA GLN A 120 0.93 13.82 31.78
C GLN A 120 -0.17 14.70 31.16
N GLU A 121 -0.29 15.96 31.59
CA GLU A 121 -1.33 16.90 31.15
C GLU A 121 -0.73 18.26 30.76
N ASP A 122 0.20 18.25 29.80
CA ASP A 122 0.92 19.44 29.32
C ASP A 122 0.48 19.83 27.88
N LEU A 123 0.41 21.14 27.59
CA LEU A 123 0.11 21.65 26.25
C LEU A 123 1.16 21.20 25.23
N LEU A 124 2.44 21.13 25.62
CA LEU A 124 3.53 20.68 24.76
C LEU A 124 3.33 19.24 24.29
N LEU A 125 2.75 18.38 25.14
CA LEU A 125 2.45 16.99 24.80
C LEU A 125 1.44 16.89 23.65
N THR A 126 0.50 17.85 23.54
CA THR A 126 -0.45 17.91 22.41
C THR A 126 0.26 18.18 21.09
N SER A 127 1.26 19.09 21.09
CA SER A 127 2.03 19.45 19.91
C SER A 127 2.92 18.29 19.46
N ILE A 128 3.56 17.61 20.40
CA ILE A 128 4.37 16.40 20.14
C ILE A 128 3.51 15.29 19.53
N TYR A 129 2.34 14.99 20.09
CA TYR A 129 1.43 13.99 19.49
C TYR A 129 0.92 14.41 18.11
N LYS A 130 0.67 15.71 17.88
CA LYS A 130 0.29 16.23 16.56
C LYS A 130 1.42 15.99 15.55
N ASN A 131 2.66 16.36 15.89
CA ASN A 131 3.83 16.19 15.03
C ASN A 131 4.12 14.71 14.77
N LEU A 132 4.17 13.87 15.80
CA LEU A 132 4.33 12.42 15.65
C LEU A 132 3.20 11.80 14.83
N GLY A 133 1.97 12.30 14.94
CA GLY A 133 0.86 11.86 14.12
C GLY A 133 1.07 12.20 12.64
N VAL A 134 1.54 13.42 12.33
CA VAL A 134 1.88 13.83 10.95
C VAL A 134 3.05 13.00 10.42
N ILE A 135 4.07 12.75 11.23
CA ILE A 135 5.22 11.89 10.89
C ILE A 135 4.72 10.48 10.56
N ASN A 136 3.90 9.89 11.42
CA ASN A 136 3.31 8.58 11.19
C ASN A 136 2.42 8.56 9.94
N TRP A 137 1.67 9.61 9.65
CA TRP A 137 0.90 9.72 8.41
C TRP A 137 1.81 9.79 7.18
N PHE A 138 2.90 10.57 7.22
CA PHE A 138 3.91 10.61 6.14
C PHE A 138 4.59 9.25 5.93
N MET A 139 4.79 8.49 7.02
CA MET A 139 5.29 7.12 6.96
C MET A 139 4.19 6.12 6.54
N GLY A 140 2.93 6.54 6.41
CA GLY A 140 1.81 5.66 6.07
C GLY A 140 1.32 4.79 7.23
N ASN A 141 1.72 5.06 8.47
CA ASN A 141 1.19 4.42 9.67
C ASN A 141 -0.15 5.07 10.08
N ASN A 142 -1.17 5.01 9.21
CA ASN A 142 -2.42 5.77 9.37
C ASN A 142 -3.17 5.45 10.67
N ARG A 143 -3.15 4.19 11.12
CA ARG A 143 -3.75 3.82 12.40
C ARG A 143 -3.05 4.50 13.57
N GLU A 144 -1.72 4.48 13.58
CA GLU A 144 -0.93 5.10 14.64
C GLU A 144 -1.04 6.63 14.58
N ALA A 145 -1.01 7.19 13.37
CA ALA A 145 -1.29 8.61 13.14
C ALA A 145 -2.66 9.02 13.70
N LEU A 146 -3.71 8.24 13.43
CA LEU A 146 -5.05 8.48 13.96
C LEU A 146 -5.06 8.39 15.49
N GLU A 147 -4.45 7.35 16.07
CA GLU A 147 -4.36 7.19 17.52
C GLU A 147 -3.63 8.37 18.19
N LEU A 148 -2.53 8.86 17.59
CA LEU A 148 -1.78 10.03 18.06
C LEU A 148 -2.59 11.33 17.92
N HIS A 149 -3.26 11.55 16.80
CA HIS A 149 -4.11 12.73 16.61
C HIS A 149 -5.32 12.73 17.54
N LEU A 150 -5.94 11.57 17.80
CA LEU A 150 -7.03 11.45 18.78
C LEU A 150 -6.55 11.67 20.21
N LYS A 151 -5.34 11.21 20.58
CA LYS A 151 -4.69 11.55 21.86
C LYS A 151 -4.50 13.05 21.98
N ALA A 152 -3.93 13.71 20.96
CA ALA A 152 -3.76 15.16 20.93
C ALA A 152 -5.10 15.89 21.11
N LEU A 153 -6.12 15.51 20.34
CA LEU A 153 -7.45 16.10 20.40
C LEU A 153 -8.10 15.97 21.79
N SER A 154 -8.04 14.76 22.37
CA SER A 154 -8.62 14.50 23.70
C SER A 154 -7.96 15.35 24.79
N LEU A 155 -6.64 15.52 24.71
CA LEU A 155 -5.88 16.32 25.66
C LEU A 155 -6.15 17.81 25.46
N GLN A 156 -6.23 18.28 24.22
CA GLN A 156 -6.60 19.67 23.89
C GLN A 156 -7.99 20.03 24.43
N GLN A 157 -8.98 19.13 24.27
CA GLN A 157 -10.34 19.31 24.80
C GLN A 157 -10.35 19.37 26.33
N LYS A 158 -9.58 18.51 27.00
CA LYS A 158 -9.45 18.49 28.47
C LYS A 158 -8.79 19.77 29.00
N LEU A 159 -7.72 20.21 28.34
CA LEU A 159 -6.96 21.41 28.72
C LEU A 159 -7.63 22.72 28.27
N LYS A 160 -8.72 22.65 27.48
CA LYS A 160 -9.41 23.81 26.88
C LYS A 160 -8.45 24.72 26.11
N VAL A 161 -7.57 24.09 25.33
CA VAL A 161 -6.60 24.77 24.46
C VAL A 161 -7.32 25.65 23.43
N ASP A 162 -6.61 26.66 22.91
CA ASP A 162 -7.16 27.54 21.88
C ASP A 162 -7.75 26.77 20.70
N SER A 163 -8.69 27.43 20.02
CA SER A 163 -9.43 26.85 18.92
C SER A 163 -8.57 26.59 17.67
N LEU A 164 -7.44 27.29 17.47
CA LEU A 164 -6.57 27.06 16.30
C LEU A 164 -5.87 25.70 16.39
N ASN A 165 -5.35 25.34 17.56
CA ASN A 165 -4.73 24.04 17.77
C ASN A 165 -5.72 22.87 17.57
N LEU A 166 -6.99 23.07 17.93
CA LEU A 166 -8.07 22.13 17.63
C LEU A 166 -8.31 22.01 16.11
N ALA A 167 -8.32 23.13 15.40
CA ALA A 167 -8.52 23.17 13.95
C ALA A 167 -7.40 22.47 13.16
N ASP A 168 -6.14 22.68 13.55
CA ASP A 168 -4.98 21.95 12.99
C ASP A 168 -5.15 20.45 13.16
N THR A 169 -5.56 20.03 14.35
CA THR A 169 -5.73 18.61 14.69
C THR A 169 -6.90 18.01 13.90
N TYR A 170 -8.00 18.72 13.72
CA TYR A 170 -9.08 18.31 12.82
C TYR A 170 -8.61 18.19 11.38
N ASN A 171 -7.85 19.16 10.86
CA ASN A 171 -7.31 19.06 9.51
C ASN A 171 -6.41 17.81 9.35
N ASN A 172 -5.57 17.50 10.33
CA ASN A 172 -4.71 16.32 10.28
C ASN A 172 -5.49 15.01 10.38
N ILE A 173 -6.53 14.95 11.22
CA ILE A 173 -7.45 13.80 11.26
C ILE A 173 -8.17 13.64 9.91
N GLY A 174 -8.56 14.75 9.28
CA GLY A 174 -9.13 14.75 7.93
C GLY A 174 -8.19 14.12 6.89
N LEU A 175 -6.88 14.38 6.98
CA LEU A 175 -5.88 13.79 6.08
C LEU A 175 -5.80 12.27 6.22
N VAL A 176 -5.92 11.75 7.45
CA VAL A 176 -5.94 10.31 7.69
C VAL A 176 -7.18 9.66 7.09
N TYR A 177 -8.36 10.28 7.27
CA TYR A 177 -9.62 9.74 6.74
C TYR A 177 -9.81 9.93 5.23
N ALA A 178 -9.03 10.77 4.55
CA ALA A 178 -9.30 11.20 3.19
C ALA A 178 -9.52 10.05 2.17
N ASN A 179 -8.82 8.93 2.34
CA ASN A 179 -8.95 7.76 1.47
C ASN A 179 -9.83 6.64 2.06
N GLU A 180 -10.10 6.65 3.37
CA GLU A 180 -10.84 5.58 4.06
C GLU A 180 -12.32 5.93 4.25
N ASP A 181 -12.61 7.18 4.61
CA ASP A 181 -13.95 7.69 4.87
C ASP A 181 -14.03 9.16 4.42
N PRO A 182 -14.29 9.41 3.13
CA PRO A 182 -14.33 10.76 2.57
C PRO A 182 -15.39 11.66 3.24
N ASP A 183 -16.46 11.08 3.78
CA ASP A 183 -17.50 11.85 4.49
C ASP A 183 -16.99 12.37 5.84
N LYS A 184 -16.29 11.53 6.62
CA LYS A 184 -15.61 12.00 7.84
C LYS A 184 -14.53 13.01 7.53
N ALA A 185 -13.72 12.79 6.50
CA ALA A 185 -12.68 13.73 6.09
C ALA A 185 -13.28 15.12 5.79
N LEU A 186 -14.36 15.16 5.00
CA LEU A 186 -15.07 16.40 4.68
C LEU A 186 -15.59 17.11 5.93
N GLN A 187 -16.15 16.36 6.89
CA GLN A 187 -16.62 16.91 8.15
C GLN A 187 -15.47 17.58 8.90
N TYR A 188 -14.37 16.86 9.13
CA TYR A 188 -13.22 17.39 9.86
C TYR A 188 -12.60 18.62 9.20
N TYR A 189 -12.46 18.62 7.87
CA TYR A 189 -11.97 19.81 7.15
C TYR A 189 -12.93 21.00 7.25
N THR A 190 -14.24 20.76 7.22
CA THR A 190 -15.24 21.82 7.34
C THR A 190 -15.25 22.41 8.76
N ASP A 191 -15.12 21.57 9.77
CA ASP A 191 -15.01 21.99 11.17
C ASP A 191 -13.72 22.81 11.40
N ALA A 192 -12.59 22.36 10.85
CA ALA A 192 -11.33 23.11 10.88
C ALA A 192 -11.46 24.48 10.18
N LEU A 193 -12.05 24.52 8.99
CA LEU A 193 -12.27 25.76 8.23
C LEU A 193 -13.14 26.77 8.99
N ALA A 194 -14.22 26.30 9.63
CA ALA A 194 -15.10 27.16 10.41
C ALA A 194 -14.34 27.83 11.57
N ILE A 195 -13.46 27.08 12.23
CA ILE A 195 -12.63 27.62 13.30
C ILE A 195 -11.59 28.60 12.75
N TYR A 196 -10.83 28.25 11.71
CA TYR A 196 -9.83 29.16 11.13
C TYR A 196 -10.44 30.51 10.74
N ARG A 197 -11.61 30.51 10.09
CA ARG A 197 -12.32 31.75 9.70
C ARG A 197 -12.78 32.57 10.90
N THR A 198 -13.23 31.90 11.97
CA THR A 198 -13.70 32.58 13.20
C THR A 198 -12.55 33.21 13.97
N VAL A 199 -11.37 32.57 14.00
CA VAL A 199 -10.25 33.05 14.82
C VAL A 199 -9.42 34.10 14.10
N TYR A 200 -9.06 33.89 12.83
CA TYR A 200 -8.16 34.80 12.12
C TYR A 200 -8.81 36.15 11.80
N ASN A 201 -10.14 36.21 11.65
CA ASN A 201 -10.89 37.40 11.21
C ASN A 201 -10.33 38.06 9.92
N ASP A 202 -9.54 37.31 9.15
CA ASP A 202 -8.95 37.66 7.86
C ASP A 202 -9.03 36.40 6.99
N GLU A 203 -9.59 36.53 5.80
CA GLU A 203 -9.73 35.43 4.84
C GLU A 203 -8.39 35.10 4.16
N ASN A 204 -7.41 36.01 4.18
CA ASN A 204 -6.11 35.82 3.55
C ASN A 204 -5.13 35.06 4.47
N ASN A 205 -5.46 33.82 4.81
CA ASN A 205 -4.64 32.98 5.66
C ASN A 205 -4.26 31.64 4.97
N PRO A 206 -2.99 31.20 5.04
CA PRO A 206 -2.55 29.90 4.50
C PRO A 206 -3.40 28.71 4.95
N SER A 207 -3.78 28.62 6.24
CA SER A 207 -4.57 27.52 6.78
C SER A 207 -5.98 27.46 6.19
N ILE A 208 -6.58 28.62 5.88
CA ILE A 208 -7.88 28.70 5.21
C ILE A 208 -7.76 28.19 3.77
N ALA A 209 -6.71 28.58 3.05
CA ALA A 209 -6.47 28.12 1.68
C ALA A 209 -6.21 26.60 1.62
N ILE A 210 -5.44 26.06 2.57
CA ILE A 210 -5.19 24.62 2.70
C ILE A 210 -6.50 23.87 2.96
N ALA A 211 -7.33 24.36 3.88
CA ALA A 211 -8.62 23.73 4.18
C ALA A 211 -9.54 23.73 2.94
N TYR A 212 -9.60 24.82 2.17
CA TYR A 212 -10.35 24.84 0.90
C TYR A 212 -9.83 23.82 -0.12
N ASN A 213 -8.51 23.69 -0.27
CA ASN A 213 -7.92 22.68 -1.14
C ASN A 213 -8.28 21.25 -0.71
N ASN A 214 -8.20 20.96 0.59
CA ASN A 214 -8.52 19.64 1.13
C ASN A 214 -10.01 19.29 0.95
N ILE A 215 -10.90 20.25 1.19
CA ILE A 215 -12.34 20.10 0.90
C ILE A 215 -12.57 19.87 -0.60
N ALA A 216 -11.87 20.60 -1.46
CA ALA A 216 -11.98 20.43 -2.91
C ALA A 216 -11.54 19.04 -3.37
N LEU A 217 -10.47 18.49 -2.80
CA LEU A 217 -10.01 17.13 -3.09
C LEU A 217 -11.08 16.09 -2.76
N ILE A 218 -11.72 16.20 -1.59
CA ILE A 218 -12.80 15.29 -1.21
C ILE A 218 -14.03 15.46 -2.12
N ASN A 219 -14.38 16.71 -2.45
CA ASN A 219 -15.47 16.97 -3.40
C ASN A 219 -15.16 16.40 -4.80
N GLN A 220 -13.91 16.46 -5.25
CA GLN A 220 -13.48 15.83 -6.50
C GLN A 220 -13.64 14.30 -6.45
N GLN A 221 -13.18 13.64 -5.39
CA GLN A 221 -13.34 12.19 -5.20
C GLN A 221 -14.82 11.77 -5.22
N LYS A 222 -15.69 12.60 -4.65
CA LYS A 222 -17.15 12.42 -4.65
C LYS A 222 -17.81 12.87 -5.97
N GLN A 223 -17.04 13.24 -6.99
CA GLN A 223 -17.49 13.73 -8.30
C GLN A 223 -18.33 15.04 -8.24
N ASN A 224 -18.25 15.78 -7.14
CA ASN A 224 -18.85 17.10 -6.96
C ASN A 224 -17.98 18.20 -7.58
N TYR A 225 -17.67 18.10 -8.88
CA TYR A 225 -16.66 18.93 -9.56
C TYR A 225 -16.90 20.44 -9.43
N ASN A 226 -18.14 20.90 -9.51
CA ASN A 226 -18.45 22.33 -9.37
C ASN A 226 -18.28 22.84 -7.93
N ALA A 227 -18.39 21.99 -6.91
CA ALA A 227 -18.05 22.37 -5.55
C ALA A 227 -16.53 22.44 -5.39
N ALA A 228 -15.81 21.43 -5.88
CA ALA A 228 -14.35 21.41 -5.87
C ALA A 228 -13.74 22.66 -6.53
N LEU A 229 -14.20 23.04 -7.73
CA LEU A 229 -13.70 24.23 -8.42
C LEU A 229 -13.95 25.52 -7.64
N ARG A 230 -15.14 25.68 -7.01
CA ARG A 230 -15.45 26.87 -6.19
C ARG A 230 -14.53 26.98 -4.97
N ASP A 231 -14.18 25.87 -4.35
CA ASP A 231 -13.28 25.88 -3.19
C ASP A 231 -11.82 26.11 -3.63
N LEU A 232 -11.38 25.52 -4.76
CA LEU A 232 -10.07 25.82 -5.36
C LEU A 232 -9.94 27.28 -5.80
N GLU A 233 -10.99 27.89 -6.35
CA GLU A 233 -10.99 29.32 -6.69
C GLU A 233 -10.74 30.20 -5.45
N LYS A 234 -11.35 29.88 -4.31
CA LYS A 234 -11.10 30.60 -3.06
C LYS A 234 -9.66 30.42 -2.59
N ALA A 235 -9.15 29.18 -2.61
CA ALA A 235 -7.76 28.91 -2.26
C ALA A 235 -6.78 29.65 -3.18
N LEU A 236 -7.06 29.69 -4.48
CA LEU A 236 -6.24 30.38 -5.48
C LEU A 236 -6.17 31.89 -5.18
N LEU A 237 -7.30 32.52 -4.89
CA LEU A 237 -7.36 33.94 -4.54
C LEU A 237 -6.52 34.26 -3.30
N ILE A 238 -6.59 33.41 -2.27
CA ILE A 238 -5.80 33.59 -1.05
C ILE A 238 -4.30 33.47 -1.35
N TRP A 239 -3.88 32.41 -2.07
CA TRP A 239 -2.47 32.22 -2.39
C TRP A 239 -1.90 33.32 -3.29
N GLN A 240 -2.69 33.85 -4.24
CA GLN A 240 -2.29 35.00 -5.07
C GLN A 240 -2.18 36.29 -4.27
N ALA A 241 -3.04 36.50 -3.28
CA ALA A 241 -2.96 37.66 -2.39
C ALA A 241 -1.73 37.61 -1.48
N LEU A 242 -1.37 36.42 -0.98
CA LEU A 242 -0.21 36.20 -0.13
C LEU A 242 1.12 36.24 -0.91
N TYR A 243 1.13 35.63 -2.10
CA TYR A 243 2.32 35.50 -2.95
C TYR A 243 2.00 35.95 -4.38
N PRO A 244 2.23 37.23 -4.71
CA PRO A 244 1.93 37.77 -6.04
C PRO A 244 2.82 37.22 -7.18
N GLY A 245 3.88 36.47 -6.86
CA GLY A 245 4.83 35.89 -7.81
C GLY A 245 4.62 34.39 -8.06
N ASN A 246 5.63 33.76 -8.65
CA ASN A 246 5.64 32.30 -8.83
C ASN A 246 5.81 31.61 -7.48
N HIS A 247 4.74 30.97 -7.00
CA HIS A 247 4.75 30.25 -5.73
C HIS A 247 4.24 28.81 -5.93
N PRO A 248 4.92 27.79 -5.36
CA PRO A 248 4.52 26.39 -5.49
C PRO A 248 3.07 26.11 -5.10
N ASN A 249 2.57 26.71 -4.01
CA ASN A 249 1.17 26.49 -3.60
C ASN A 249 0.15 27.05 -4.60
N THR A 250 0.47 28.15 -5.30
CA THR A 250 -0.39 28.68 -6.36
C THR A 250 -0.41 27.72 -7.56
N ALA A 251 0.77 27.20 -7.93
CA ALA A 251 0.88 26.19 -8.99
C ALA A 251 0.14 24.90 -8.63
N PHE A 252 0.20 24.46 -7.37
CA PHE A 252 -0.53 23.29 -6.86
C PHE A 252 -2.05 23.45 -6.99
N VAL A 253 -2.60 24.61 -6.66
CA VAL A 253 -4.04 24.88 -6.83
C VAL A 253 -4.43 24.87 -8.30
N LEU A 254 -3.64 25.49 -9.18
CA LEU A 254 -3.86 25.46 -10.63
C LEU A 254 -3.81 24.02 -11.18
N ALA A 255 -2.85 23.22 -10.73
CA ALA A 255 -2.74 21.81 -11.10
C ALA A 255 -3.97 21.01 -10.66
N SER A 256 -4.44 21.26 -9.44
CA SER A 256 -5.65 20.65 -8.88
C SER A 256 -6.90 21.03 -9.67
N MET A 257 -7.04 22.30 -10.07
CA MET A 257 -8.12 22.74 -10.96
C MET A 257 -8.04 22.04 -12.32
N GLY A 258 -6.85 21.96 -12.91
CA GLY A 258 -6.61 21.24 -14.16
C GLY A 258 -7.02 19.76 -14.08
N LYS A 259 -6.70 19.08 -12.99
CA LYS A 259 -7.14 17.70 -12.72
C LYS A 259 -8.66 17.59 -12.57
N VAL A 260 -9.32 18.51 -11.87
CA VAL A 260 -10.79 18.51 -11.76
C VAL A 260 -11.45 18.71 -13.13
N TYR A 261 -10.90 19.57 -13.99
CA TYR A 261 -11.39 19.73 -15.35
C TYR A 261 -11.15 18.48 -16.22
N LEU A 262 -10.02 17.80 -16.04
CA LEU A 262 -9.74 16.52 -16.69
C LEU A 262 -10.76 15.45 -16.31
N ASP A 263 -11.09 15.32 -15.02
CA ASP A 263 -12.10 14.38 -14.51
C ASP A 263 -13.53 14.74 -14.98
N LYS A 264 -13.78 16.04 -15.21
CA LYS A 264 -15.01 16.56 -15.83
C LYS A 264 -15.00 16.41 -17.37
N ASN A 265 -13.97 15.81 -17.96
CA ASN A 265 -13.79 15.64 -19.41
C ASN A 265 -13.79 16.99 -20.18
N SER A 266 -13.29 18.05 -19.55
CA SER A 266 -13.18 19.41 -20.10
C SER A 266 -11.73 19.71 -20.48
N GLN A 267 -11.29 19.14 -21.61
CA GLN A 267 -9.88 19.08 -22.03
C GLN A 267 -9.22 20.46 -22.22
N GLU A 268 -9.94 21.43 -22.80
CA GLU A 268 -9.42 22.78 -23.05
C GLU A 268 -9.05 23.49 -21.74
N SER A 269 -9.97 23.51 -20.78
CA SER A 269 -9.71 24.09 -19.46
C SER A 269 -8.63 23.32 -18.70
N ALA A 270 -8.63 21.98 -18.77
CA ALA A 270 -7.58 21.18 -18.16
C ALA A 270 -6.19 21.58 -18.68
N ASN A 271 -6.02 21.67 -20.00
CA ASN A 271 -4.78 22.13 -20.62
C ASN A 271 -4.39 23.55 -20.18
N GLU A 272 -5.33 24.50 -20.13
CA GLU A 272 -5.04 25.87 -19.72
C GLU A 272 -4.45 25.92 -18.30
N TYR A 273 -5.14 25.32 -17.33
CA TYR A 273 -4.72 25.35 -15.93
C TYR A 273 -3.43 24.55 -15.69
N LEU A 274 -3.27 23.39 -16.33
CA LEU A 274 -2.05 22.58 -16.22
C LEU A 274 -0.83 23.27 -16.82
N ASN A 275 -0.95 23.94 -17.97
CA ASN A 275 0.17 24.68 -18.57
C ASN A 275 0.58 25.91 -17.72
N ARG A 276 -0.38 26.57 -17.08
CA ARG A 276 -0.10 27.65 -16.12
C ARG A 276 0.65 27.11 -14.90
N ALA A 277 0.21 25.98 -14.33
CA ALA A 277 0.92 25.31 -13.24
C ALA A 277 2.34 24.88 -13.65
N LEU A 278 2.49 24.29 -14.84
CA LEU A 278 3.79 23.89 -15.39
C LEU A 278 4.76 25.06 -15.46
N THR A 279 4.31 26.20 -16.02
CA THR A 279 5.12 27.41 -16.15
C THR A 279 5.60 27.92 -14.79
N MET A 280 4.72 27.92 -13.79
CA MET A 280 5.08 28.36 -12.43
C MET A 280 6.07 27.38 -11.78
N TYR A 281 5.84 26.08 -11.89
CA TYR A 281 6.76 25.08 -11.35
C TYR A 281 8.13 25.10 -12.03
N GLN A 282 8.19 25.28 -13.35
CA GLN A 282 9.46 25.44 -14.07
C GLN A 282 10.22 26.69 -13.65
N ALA A 283 9.52 27.79 -13.38
CA ALA A 283 10.15 29.01 -12.90
C ALA A 283 10.77 28.87 -11.51
N VAL A 284 10.21 28.00 -10.65
CA VAL A 284 10.72 27.74 -9.29
C VAL A 284 11.79 26.65 -9.28
N TYR A 285 11.54 25.54 -9.99
CA TYR A 285 12.34 24.31 -9.86
C TYR A 285 13.21 24.01 -11.09
N GLY A 286 13.16 24.78 -12.18
CA GLY A 286 13.77 24.39 -13.47
C GLY A 286 13.02 23.21 -14.11
N ASP A 287 13.64 22.44 -15.01
CA ASP A 287 12.90 21.44 -15.82
C ASP A 287 12.77 20.03 -15.23
N ARG A 288 13.50 19.74 -14.15
CA ARG A 288 13.55 18.40 -13.54
C ARG A 288 13.05 18.44 -12.11
N HIS A 289 11.79 18.12 -11.87
CA HIS A 289 11.22 18.07 -10.51
C HIS A 289 10.02 17.11 -10.51
N PRO A 290 9.73 16.40 -9.41
CA PRO A 290 8.56 15.52 -9.34
C PRO A 290 7.23 16.21 -9.68
N GLU A 291 7.03 17.45 -9.22
CA GLU A 291 5.81 18.20 -9.55
C GLU A 291 5.68 18.47 -11.06
N ILE A 292 6.78 18.71 -11.75
CA ILE A 292 6.79 18.90 -13.21
C ILE A 292 6.44 17.59 -13.91
N ALA A 293 7.02 16.48 -13.45
CA ALA A 293 6.67 15.16 -13.96
C ALA A 293 5.19 14.83 -13.75
N ASN A 294 4.61 15.20 -12.59
CA ASN A 294 3.19 15.04 -12.32
C ASN A 294 2.33 15.85 -13.30
N ILE A 295 2.68 17.12 -13.57
CA ILE A 295 1.96 17.91 -14.58
C ILE A 295 2.05 17.28 -15.97
N HIS A 296 3.22 16.78 -16.37
CA HIS A 296 3.36 16.07 -17.63
C HIS A 296 2.50 14.79 -17.69
N ASN A 297 2.39 14.02 -16.62
CA ASN A 297 1.46 12.88 -16.57
C ASN A 297 0.00 13.35 -16.78
N LEU A 298 -0.42 14.44 -16.13
CA LEU A 298 -1.78 14.98 -16.29
C LEU A 298 -2.04 15.47 -17.72
N LEU A 299 -1.09 16.18 -18.32
CA LEU A 299 -1.18 16.60 -19.74
C LEU A 299 -1.20 15.40 -20.69
N GLY A 300 -0.43 14.35 -20.38
CA GLY A 300 -0.46 13.08 -21.11
C GLY A 300 -1.84 12.43 -21.07
N ASN A 301 -2.52 12.45 -19.92
CA ASN A 301 -3.90 11.99 -19.80
C ASN A 301 -4.90 12.84 -20.57
N VAL A 302 -4.73 14.17 -20.59
CA VAL A 302 -5.54 15.04 -21.46
C VAL A 302 -5.38 14.63 -22.93
N ALA A 303 -4.13 14.42 -23.38
CA ALA A 303 -3.84 13.98 -24.74
C ALA A 303 -4.39 12.57 -25.04
N LEU A 304 -4.39 11.65 -24.07
CA LEU A 304 -5.04 10.34 -24.21
C LEU A 304 -6.55 10.45 -24.40
N GLN A 305 -7.23 11.27 -23.59
CA GLN A 305 -8.67 11.52 -23.75
C GLN A 305 -8.99 12.17 -25.10
N ALA A 306 -8.08 13.00 -25.63
CA ALA A 306 -8.16 13.59 -26.95
C ALA A 306 -7.79 12.62 -28.09
N GLN A 307 -7.38 11.39 -27.78
CA GLN A 307 -6.84 10.38 -28.74
C GLN A 307 -5.57 10.84 -29.49
N SER A 308 -4.88 11.86 -28.96
CA SER A 308 -3.57 12.33 -29.43
C SER A 308 -2.45 11.45 -28.86
N PHE A 309 -2.40 10.18 -29.26
CA PHE A 309 -1.52 9.18 -28.63
C PHE A 309 -0.02 9.50 -28.70
N ASP A 310 0.44 10.15 -29.77
CA ASP A 310 1.87 10.52 -29.92
C ASP A 310 2.27 11.65 -28.96
N GLU A 311 1.37 12.60 -28.75
CA GLU A 311 1.52 13.69 -27.77
C GLU A 311 1.48 13.12 -26.35
N ALA A 312 0.53 12.22 -26.05
CA ALA A 312 0.46 11.53 -24.78
C ALA A 312 1.76 10.80 -24.43
N LEU A 313 2.29 10.00 -25.38
CA LEU A 313 3.58 9.31 -25.21
C LEU A 313 4.73 10.29 -24.98
N THR A 314 4.72 11.45 -25.63
CA THR A 314 5.73 12.49 -25.43
C THR A 314 5.64 13.05 -24.01
N HIS A 315 4.44 13.37 -23.52
CA HIS A 315 4.23 13.85 -22.15
C HIS A 315 4.66 12.83 -21.10
N PHE A 316 4.26 11.56 -21.23
CA PHE A 316 4.71 10.51 -20.29
C PHE A 316 6.22 10.28 -20.35
N GLN A 317 6.84 10.40 -21.52
CA GLN A 317 8.31 10.36 -21.64
C GLN A 317 8.97 11.54 -20.93
N THR A 318 8.45 12.76 -21.12
CA THR A 318 8.94 13.95 -20.41
C THR A 318 8.75 13.81 -18.90
N ALA A 319 7.67 13.18 -18.44
CA ALA A 319 7.48 12.90 -17.02
C ALA A 319 8.58 11.98 -16.46
N LEU A 320 8.96 10.92 -17.18
CA LEU A 320 10.08 10.05 -16.80
C LEU A 320 11.42 10.82 -16.76
N VAL A 321 11.65 11.73 -17.71
CA VAL A 321 12.85 12.59 -17.74
C VAL A 321 12.84 13.61 -16.59
N ALA A 322 11.73 14.29 -16.35
CA ALA A 322 11.60 15.28 -15.29
C ALA A 322 11.70 14.66 -13.89
N ASN A 323 11.26 13.41 -13.75
CA ASN A 323 11.38 12.63 -12.51
C ASN A 323 12.74 11.92 -12.37
N SER A 324 13.71 12.18 -13.26
CA SER A 324 15.02 11.53 -13.22
C SER A 324 16.15 12.56 -13.25
N PRO A 325 17.28 12.36 -12.57
CA PRO A 325 18.45 13.21 -12.73
C PRO A 325 19.28 12.91 -14.00
N PHE A 326 19.40 11.63 -14.39
CA PHE A 326 20.34 11.20 -15.44
C PHE A 326 19.67 10.60 -16.67
N PHE A 327 18.37 10.34 -16.64
CA PHE A 327 17.63 9.90 -17.82
C PHE A 327 17.20 11.12 -18.65
N SER A 328 17.54 11.15 -19.94
CA SER A 328 17.19 12.24 -20.87
C SER A 328 16.79 11.75 -22.25
N ASP A 329 16.62 10.43 -22.44
CA ASP A 329 16.20 9.89 -23.73
C ASP A 329 14.72 10.24 -23.96
N MET A 330 14.43 10.89 -25.08
CA MET A 330 13.08 11.27 -25.47
C MET A 330 12.42 10.26 -26.41
N ASN A 331 13.10 9.15 -26.73
CA ASN A 331 12.50 8.05 -27.46
C ASN A 331 11.40 7.41 -26.60
N PRO A 332 10.13 7.37 -27.06
CA PRO A 332 9.04 6.79 -26.29
C PRO A 332 9.22 5.28 -26.07
N PHE A 333 10.09 4.58 -26.79
CA PHE A 333 10.40 3.16 -26.56
C PHE A 333 11.53 2.94 -25.54
N SER A 334 12.16 4.00 -25.04
CA SER A 334 13.20 3.94 -24.00
C SER A 334 12.60 4.12 -22.61
N ASN A 335 13.15 3.45 -21.61
CA ASN A 335 12.73 3.58 -20.20
C ASN A 335 13.96 3.84 -19.31
N PRO A 336 13.81 4.58 -18.20
CA PRO A 336 14.91 4.83 -17.27
C PRO A 336 15.36 3.54 -16.57
N PRO A 337 16.62 3.45 -16.14
CA PRO A 337 17.05 2.41 -15.22
C PRO A 337 16.34 2.59 -13.86
N ILE A 338 16.12 1.51 -13.13
CA ILE A 338 15.26 1.48 -11.92
C ILE A 338 15.80 2.37 -10.78
N GLN A 339 17.11 2.64 -10.77
CA GLN A 339 17.81 3.40 -9.71
C GLN A 339 17.76 4.93 -9.89
N VAL A 340 17.06 5.45 -10.89
CA VAL A 340 17.31 6.82 -11.41
C VAL A 340 16.08 7.73 -11.29
N GLY A 341 15.21 7.55 -10.29
CA GLY A 341 14.03 8.40 -10.08
C GLY A 341 14.09 9.26 -8.80
N TYR A 342 13.58 10.50 -8.82
CA TYR A 342 13.37 11.29 -7.59
C TYR A 342 12.22 10.73 -6.75
N ARG A 343 11.17 10.22 -7.40
CA ARG A 343 10.02 9.57 -6.75
C ARG A 343 9.65 8.26 -7.46
N ALA A 344 9.82 7.14 -6.78
CA ALA A 344 9.57 5.80 -7.33
C ALA A 344 8.09 5.56 -7.64
N ASP A 345 7.18 6.03 -6.80
CA ASP A 345 5.72 5.96 -7.00
C ASP A 345 5.29 6.71 -8.27
N LEU A 346 5.80 7.93 -8.44
CA LEU A 346 5.50 8.74 -9.62
C LEU A 346 6.09 8.13 -10.90
N MET A 347 7.30 7.56 -10.83
CA MET A 347 7.92 6.85 -11.95
C MET A 347 7.10 5.62 -12.35
N LEU A 348 6.59 4.88 -11.36
CA LEU A 348 5.69 3.75 -11.59
C LEU A 348 4.42 4.20 -12.33
N SER A 349 3.76 5.26 -11.86
CA SER A 349 2.58 5.82 -12.52
C SER A 349 2.88 6.25 -13.96
N SER A 350 3.99 6.95 -14.21
CA SER A 350 4.39 7.35 -15.57
C SER A 350 4.59 6.16 -16.50
N LEU A 351 5.21 5.06 -16.03
CA LEU A 351 5.42 3.84 -16.83
C LEU A 351 4.09 3.14 -17.17
N ILE A 352 3.16 3.05 -16.22
CA ILE A 352 1.83 2.46 -16.43
C ILE A 352 1.04 3.28 -17.45
N LEU A 353 0.96 4.60 -17.27
CA LEU A 353 0.24 5.50 -18.18
C LEU A 353 0.84 5.47 -19.60
N LYS A 354 2.17 5.38 -19.69
CA LYS A 354 2.87 5.20 -20.97
C LYS A 354 2.52 3.87 -21.65
N ALA A 355 2.39 2.79 -20.89
CA ALA A 355 1.94 1.50 -21.43
C ALA A 355 0.50 1.56 -21.94
N GLU A 356 -0.40 2.18 -21.19
CA GLU A 356 -1.77 2.45 -21.59
C GLU A 356 -1.84 3.28 -22.88
N ALA A 357 -0.98 4.30 -23.02
CA ALA A 357 -0.89 5.11 -24.23
C ALA A 357 -0.48 4.31 -25.46
N PHE A 358 0.53 3.45 -25.32
CA PHE A 358 0.97 2.56 -26.38
C PHE A 358 -0.11 1.57 -26.80
N GLU A 359 -0.81 0.98 -25.83
CA GLU A 359 -1.90 0.07 -26.12
C GLU A 359 -3.06 0.80 -26.79
N SER A 360 -3.48 1.95 -26.28
CA SER A 360 -4.56 2.75 -26.85
C SER A 360 -4.25 3.13 -28.29
N LYS A 361 -2.99 3.49 -28.58
CA LYS A 361 -2.50 3.73 -29.94
C LYS A 361 -2.59 2.50 -30.82
N HIS A 362 -2.22 1.33 -30.29
CA HIS A 362 -2.34 0.07 -31.02
C HIS A 362 -3.80 -0.21 -31.40
N LEU A 363 -4.70 -0.19 -30.42
CA LEU A 363 -6.10 -0.57 -30.61
C LEU A 363 -6.88 0.43 -31.47
N ASN A 364 -6.61 1.73 -31.32
CA ASN A 364 -7.44 2.79 -31.92
C ASN A 364 -6.81 3.49 -33.13
N LYS A 365 -5.51 3.30 -33.41
CA LYS A 365 -4.82 4.03 -34.50
C LYS A 365 -3.99 3.14 -35.42
N THR A 366 -3.19 2.21 -34.91
CA THR A 366 -2.10 1.61 -35.71
C THR A 366 -2.23 0.11 -35.97
N LEU A 367 -2.75 -0.66 -35.02
CA LEU A 367 -2.70 -2.13 -34.96
C LEU A 367 -1.29 -2.72 -35.12
N ARG A 368 -0.23 -1.94 -34.86
CA ARG A 368 1.15 -2.42 -35.03
C ARG A 368 1.62 -3.17 -33.78
N PRO A 369 2.23 -4.36 -33.92
CA PRO A 369 2.80 -5.08 -32.78
C PRO A 369 3.94 -4.32 -32.07
N LEU A 370 4.57 -3.35 -32.74
CA LEU A 370 5.61 -2.51 -32.15
C LEU A 370 5.07 -1.67 -30.98
N ASP A 371 3.86 -1.13 -31.11
CA ASP A 371 3.25 -0.31 -30.06
C ASP A 371 3.00 -1.16 -28.81
N LEU A 372 2.46 -2.39 -28.96
CA LEU A 372 2.32 -3.35 -27.85
C LEU A 372 3.66 -3.78 -27.22
N ARG A 373 4.75 -3.86 -27.99
CA ARG A 373 6.09 -4.12 -27.43
C ARG A 373 6.56 -2.94 -26.58
N GLY A 374 6.32 -1.71 -27.02
CA GLY A 374 6.56 -0.51 -26.22
C GLY A 374 5.82 -0.57 -24.89
N ALA A 375 4.53 -0.90 -24.92
CA ALA A 375 3.73 -1.09 -23.71
C ALA A 375 4.33 -2.16 -22.79
N LEU A 376 4.64 -3.35 -23.34
CA LEU A 376 5.21 -4.44 -22.57
C LEU A 376 6.54 -4.06 -21.90
N THR A 377 7.44 -3.38 -22.61
CA THR A 377 8.74 -2.97 -22.04
C THR A 377 8.59 -1.95 -20.91
N ALA A 378 7.60 -1.06 -20.98
CA ALA A 378 7.28 -0.13 -19.90
C ALA A 378 6.75 -0.90 -18.66
N LEU A 379 5.87 -1.87 -18.87
CA LEU A 379 5.33 -2.72 -17.79
C LEU A 379 6.39 -3.64 -17.17
N GLU A 380 7.34 -4.15 -17.97
CA GLU A 380 8.51 -4.89 -17.45
C GLU A 380 9.38 -3.99 -16.56
N THR A 381 9.61 -2.75 -16.97
CA THR A 381 10.35 -1.78 -16.14
C THR A 381 9.58 -1.47 -14.85
N ALA A 382 8.25 -1.36 -14.94
CA ALA A 382 7.39 -1.13 -13.80
C ALA A 382 7.33 -2.34 -12.83
N ASP A 383 7.33 -3.59 -13.30
CA ASP A 383 7.42 -4.79 -12.44
C ASP A 383 8.75 -4.82 -11.66
N LEU A 384 9.85 -4.45 -12.31
CA LEU A 384 11.14 -4.33 -11.64
C LEU A 384 11.12 -3.21 -10.59
N LEU A 385 10.49 -2.07 -10.91
CA LEU A 385 10.32 -0.97 -9.96
C LEU A 385 9.41 -1.35 -8.79
N VAL A 386 8.30 -2.07 -9.02
CA VAL A 386 7.44 -2.59 -7.95
C VAL A 386 8.22 -3.52 -7.03
N SER A 387 9.08 -4.37 -7.60
CA SER A 387 9.98 -5.22 -6.80
C SER A 387 10.88 -4.38 -5.92
N GLN A 388 11.53 -3.36 -6.49
CA GLN A 388 12.40 -2.46 -5.75
C GLN A 388 11.64 -1.70 -4.66
N ILE A 389 10.46 -1.16 -4.95
CA ILE A 389 9.66 -0.43 -3.96
C ILE A 389 9.23 -1.35 -2.81
N ARG A 390 8.79 -2.58 -3.11
CA ARG A 390 8.43 -3.58 -2.06
C ARG A 390 9.61 -3.96 -1.19
N ILE A 391 10.78 -4.01 -1.79
CA ILE A 391 12.03 -4.25 -1.10
C ILE A 391 12.37 -3.05 -0.22
N GLN A 392 12.34 -1.82 -0.73
CA GLN A 392 12.75 -0.62 0.00
C GLN A 392 11.74 -0.14 1.06
N ARG A 393 10.44 -0.41 0.92
CA ARG A 393 9.41 0.16 1.82
C ARG A 393 8.91 -0.86 2.84
N ALA A 394 9.06 -0.54 4.12
CA ALA A 394 8.65 -1.39 5.24
C ALA A 394 7.13 -1.37 5.52
N ASN A 395 6.39 -0.35 5.07
CA ASN A 395 5.13 0.06 5.71
C ASN A 395 3.86 -0.50 5.03
N VAL A 396 2.79 -0.69 5.81
CA VAL A 396 1.58 -1.44 5.42
C VAL A 396 0.65 -0.67 4.46
N GLN A 397 0.51 0.65 4.61
CA GLN A 397 -0.39 1.45 3.77
C GLN A 397 0.18 1.67 2.36
N ASP A 398 1.49 1.90 2.27
CA ASP A 398 2.21 1.93 0.99
C ASP A 398 2.06 0.59 0.26
N LYS A 399 2.03 -0.54 0.97
CA LYS A 399 1.76 -1.86 0.39
C LYS A 399 0.32 -2.02 -0.12
N LEU A 400 -0.67 -1.37 0.49
CA LEU A 400 -2.06 -1.38 0.00
C LEU A 400 -2.20 -0.55 -1.29
N SER A 401 -1.62 0.65 -1.32
CA SER A 401 -1.58 1.51 -2.53
C SER A 401 -0.74 0.89 -3.65
N LEU A 402 0.43 0.32 -3.32
CA LEU A 402 1.22 -0.52 -4.24
C LEU A 402 0.48 -1.77 -4.65
N GLY A 403 -0.35 -2.36 -3.78
CA GLY A 403 -1.16 -3.54 -4.04
C GLY A 403 -2.14 -3.25 -5.18
N VAL A 404 -2.93 -2.19 -5.05
CA VAL A 404 -3.87 -1.73 -6.09
C VAL A 404 -3.14 -1.40 -7.40
N LEU A 405 -2.08 -0.57 -7.34
CA LEU A 405 -1.29 -0.20 -8.51
C LEU A 405 -0.60 -1.42 -9.17
N SER A 406 -0.16 -2.40 -8.37
CA SER A 406 0.44 -3.64 -8.88
C SER A 406 -0.61 -4.58 -9.48
N GLY A 407 -1.84 -4.57 -8.97
CA GLY A 407 -2.95 -5.33 -9.55
C GLY A 407 -3.25 -4.85 -10.97
N GLU A 408 -3.40 -3.54 -11.16
CA GLU A 408 -3.63 -2.94 -12.49
C GLU A 408 -2.46 -3.21 -13.44
N LEU A 409 -1.22 -3.06 -12.94
CA LEU A 409 0.00 -3.36 -13.69
C LEU A 409 -0.01 -4.80 -14.23
N TYR A 410 -0.25 -5.80 -13.37
CA TYR A 410 -0.20 -7.20 -13.77
C TYR A 410 -1.36 -7.58 -14.68
N GLU A 411 -2.56 -7.03 -14.47
CA GLU A 411 -3.66 -7.23 -15.41
C GLU A 411 -3.31 -6.72 -16.82
N ASP A 412 -2.81 -5.50 -16.92
CA ASP A 412 -2.42 -4.90 -18.19
C ASP A 412 -1.26 -5.68 -18.85
N ALA A 413 -0.27 -6.13 -18.06
CA ALA A 413 0.87 -6.90 -18.55
C ALA A 413 0.49 -8.29 -19.08
N VAL A 414 -0.42 -8.99 -18.38
CA VAL A 414 -0.97 -10.27 -18.84
C VAL A 414 -1.73 -10.06 -20.15
N ARG A 415 -2.64 -9.09 -20.18
CA ARG A 415 -3.48 -8.82 -21.36
C ARG A 415 -2.65 -8.41 -22.58
N ILE A 416 -1.68 -7.50 -22.44
CA ILE A 416 -0.77 -7.08 -23.52
C ILE A 416 0.09 -8.26 -24.01
N SER A 417 0.59 -9.10 -23.09
CA SER A 417 1.32 -10.32 -23.44
C SER A 417 0.45 -11.28 -24.27
N LEU A 418 -0.84 -11.42 -23.93
CA LEU A 418 -1.77 -12.26 -24.67
C LEU A 418 -2.14 -11.68 -26.04
N LEU A 419 -2.29 -10.36 -26.16
CA LEU A 419 -2.47 -9.70 -27.47
C LEU A 419 -1.26 -9.97 -28.39
N LEU A 420 -0.04 -9.85 -27.87
CA LEU A 420 1.19 -10.18 -28.59
C LEU A 420 1.32 -11.67 -28.92
N HIS A 421 0.85 -12.55 -28.03
CA HIS A 421 0.79 -14.00 -28.26
C HIS A 421 -0.13 -14.33 -29.44
N ASN A 422 -1.33 -13.76 -29.48
CA ASN A 422 -2.32 -14.05 -30.52
C ASN A 422 -1.92 -13.47 -31.89
N GLY A 423 -1.39 -12.23 -31.89
CA GLY A 423 -1.07 -11.48 -33.11
C GLY A 423 0.35 -11.62 -33.66
N GLY A 424 1.26 -12.33 -33.00
CA GLY A 424 2.71 -12.25 -33.27
C GLY A 424 3.42 -13.54 -33.71
N LEU A 425 4.66 -13.39 -34.22
CA LEU A 425 5.56 -14.48 -34.61
C LEU A 425 6.22 -15.21 -33.41
N ARG A 426 6.26 -14.58 -32.23
CA ARG A 426 6.90 -15.13 -31.00
C ARG A 426 5.86 -15.61 -29.99
N ARG A 427 4.86 -16.39 -30.45
CA ARG A 427 3.73 -16.83 -29.63
C ARG A 427 4.14 -17.47 -28.31
N LYS A 428 5.08 -18.41 -28.36
CA LYS A 428 5.54 -19.13 -27.15
C LYS A 428 6.17 -18.18 -26.11
N TYR A 429 7.02 -17.26 -26.55
CA TYR A 429 7.67 -16.27 -25.68
C TYR A 429 6.64 -15.41 -24.93
N TYR A 430 5.64 -14.88 -25.65
CA TYR A 430 4.63 -14.04 -25.01
C TYR A 430 3.64 -14.82 -24.13
N ALA A 431 3.41 -16.10 -24.44
CA ALA A 431 2.65 -16.99 -23.55
C ALA A 431 3.40 -17.21 -22.21
N GLU A 432 4.72 -17.41 -22.28
CA GLU A 432 5.59 -17.52 -21.09
C GLU A 432 5.64 -16.20 -20.31
N LYS A 433 5.64 -15.04 -20.99
CA LYS A 433 5.53 -13.73 -20.35
C LYS A 433 4.20 -13.50 -19.64
N ALA A 434 3.08 -13.87 -20.27
CA ALA A 434 1.78 -13.81 -19.61
C ALA A 434 1.75 -14.66 -18.34
N PHE A 435 2.26 -15.90 -18.42
CA PHE A 435 2.38 -16.78 -17.25
C PHE A 435 3.27 -16.18 -16.16
N TYR A 436 4.41 -15.59 -16.53
CA TYR A 436 5.29 -14.88 -15.60
C TYR A 436 4.53 -13.80 -14.83
N PHE A 437 3.81 -12.89 -15.51
CA PHE A 437 3.09 -11.81 -14.81
C PHE A 437 1.95 -12.30 -13.91
N VAL A 438 1.25 -13.39 -14.30
CA VAL A 438 0.28 -14.04 -13.40
C VAL A 438 0.96 -14.52 -12.12
N GLU A 439 2.07 -15.23 -12.25
CA GLU A 439 2.80 -15.75 -11.09
C GLU A 439 3.41 -14.62 -10.24
N ARG A 440 3.85 -13.52 -10.86
CA ARG A 440 4.29 -12.31 -10.14
C ARG A 440 3.16 -11.68 -9.32
N SER A 441 1.96 -11.62 -9.88
CA SER A 441 0.76 -11.17 -9.16
C SER A 441 0.45 -12.06 -7.96
N LYS A 442 0.52 -13.39 -8.13
CA LYS A 442 0.27 -14.34 -7.03
C LYS A 442 1.35 -14.28 -5.94
N ALA A 443 2.61 -14.19 -6.34
CA ALA A 443 3.73 -14.01 -5.42
C ALA A 443 3.58 -12.73 -4.59
N ALA A 444 3.09 -11.64 -5.21
CA ALA A 444 2.77 -10.40 -4.52
C ALA A 444 1.74 -10.58 -3.40
N LEU A 445 0.61 -11.19 -3.74
CA LEU A 445 -0.50 -11.40 -2.82
C LEU A 445 -0.09 -12.32 -1.67
N LEU A 446 0.62 -13.41 -1.97
CA LEU A 446 1.14 -14.34 -0.98
C LEU A 446 2.14 -13.68 -0.02
N LEU A 447 3.01 -12.81 -0.53
CA LEU A 447 3.93 -12.04 0.31
C LEU A 447 3.18 -11.10 1.27
N SER A 448 2.14 -10.41 0.78
CA SER A 448 1.28 -9.57 1.63
C SER A 448 0.65 -10.42 2.74
N ALA A 449 0.08 -11.57 2.37
CA ALA A 449 -0.54 -12.53 3.28
C ALA A 449 0.37 -12.96 4.43
N ILE A 450 1.61 -13.33 4.10
CA ILE A 450 2.60 -13.80 5.06
C ILE A 450 3.00 -12.67 6.01
N ASN A 451 3.18 -11.46 5.49
CA ASN A 451 3.55 -10.30 6.31
C ASN A 451 2.43 -9.88 7.27
N ASP A 452 1.17 -9.91 6.82
CA ASP A 452 0.01 -9.52 7.63
C ASP A 452 -0.29 -10.51 8.77
N SER A 453 0.06 -11.79 8.61
CA SER A 453 -0.26 -12.83 9.63
C SER A 453 0.67 -12.85 10.86
N LYS A 454 1.47 -11.80 11.12
CA LYS A 454 2.58 -11.82 12.09
C LYS A 454 3.59 -12.93 11.74
N ALA A 455 4.35 -12.72 10.67
CA ALA A 455 5.52 -13.53 10.24
C ALA A 455 6.64 -13.75 11.29
N LYS A 456 6.44 -13.33 12.56
CA LYS A 456 7.46 -13.40 13.62
C LYS A 456 7.88 -14.83 13.98
N SER A 457 7.08 -15.86 13.66
CA SER A 457 7.40 -17.27 13.92
C SER A 457 7.84 -18.08 12.69
N PHE A 458 7.64 -17.58 11.47
CA PHE A 458 7.65 -18.43 10.26
C PHE A 458 9.06 -18.88 9.82
N ALA A 459 10.14 -18.29 10.35
CA ALA A 459 11.50 -18.55 9.86
C ALA A 459 12.63 -18.54 10.92
N ASN A 460 12.33 -18.53 12.24
CA ASN A 460 13.35 -18.45 13.30
C ASN A 460 14.37 -17.31 13.09
N ILE A 461 13.92 -16.15 12.60
CA ILE A 461 14.81 -15.02 12.33
C ILE A 461 15.03 -14.25 13.63
N PRO A 462 16.28 -13.94 13.99
CA PRO A 462 16.58 -13.06 15.13
C PRO A 462 15.88 -11.70 14.96
N PRO A 463 15.21 -11.15 15.99
CA PRO A 463 14.61 -9.82 15.95
C PRO A 463 15.58 -8.72 15.50
N GLU A 464 16.87 -8.89 15.78
CA GLU A 464 17.94 -7.96 15.43
C GLU A 464 18.11 -7.81 13.91
N VAL A 465 17.98 -8.92 13.15
CA VAL A 465 18.12 -8.92 11.69
C VAL A 465 16.95 -8.18 11.03
N ILE A 466 15.75 -8.27 11.62
CA ILE A 466 14.57 -7.56 11.13
C ILE A 466 14.69 -6.05 11.38
N GLU A 467 15.20 -5.66 12.54
CA GLU A 467 15.40 -4.24 12.88
C GLU A 467 16.53 -3.62 12.05
N GLU A 468 17.62 -4.35 11.82
CA GLU A 468 18.70 -3.92 10.92
C GLU A 468 18.18 -3.68 9.50
N GLU A 469 17.39 -4.60 8.96
CA GLU A 469 16.79 -4.45 7.64
C GLU A 469 15.90 -3.19 7.54
N LYS A 470 15.09 -2.96 8.57
CA LYS A 470 14.20 -1.80 8.67
C LYS A 470 15.01 -0.50 8.70
N GLN A 471 16.04 -0.44 9.53
CA GLN A 471 16.87 0.75 9.68
C GLN A 471 17.64 1.11 8.40
N ILE A 472 18.16 0.12 7.66
CA ILE A 472 18.83 0.38 6.37
C ILE A 472 17.85 0.98 5.36
N LYS A 473 16.60 0.51 5.32
CA LYS A 473 15.55 0.97 4.39
C LYS A 473 15.07 2.38 4.68
N GLU A 474 14.88 2.70 5.95
CA GLU A 474 14.49 4.05 6.39
C GLU A 474 15.52 5.08 5.91
N ASN A 475 16.80 4.83 6.19
CA ASN A 475 17.91 5.69 5.76
C ASN A 475 17.97 5.91 4.23
N ILE A 476 17.66 4.87 3.44
CA ILE A 476 17.58 4.97 1.97
C ILE A 476 16.43 5.92 1.56
N SER A 477 15.24 5.69 2.10
CA SER A 477 14.06 6.52 1.80
C SER A 477 14.28 7.98 2.18
N PHE A 478 14.99 8.23 3.27
CA PHE A 478 15.34 9.57 3.74
C PHE A 478 16.30 10.30 2.80
N LEU A 479 17.34 9.63 2.30
CA LEU A 479 18.26 10.22 1.34
C LEU A 479 17.59 10.46 -0.02
N GLU A 480 16.69 9.59 -0.46
CA GLU A 480 15.87 9.79 -1.66
C GLU A 480 15.01 11.06 -1.54
N GLN A 481 14.37 11.27 -0.38
CA GLN A 481 13.59 12.47 -0.11
C GLN A 481 14.44 13.75 -0.08
N LYS A 482 15.62 13.69 0.56
CA LYS A 482 16.58 14.80 0.56
C LYS A 482 17.02 15.19 -0.86
N LEU A 483 17.25 14.20 -1.72
CA LEU A 483 17.61 14.45 -3.14
C LEU A 483 16.45 15.01 -3.95
N ALA A 484 15.20 14.63 -3.64
CA ALA A 484 14.02 15.17 -4.29
C ALA A 484 13.83 16.68 -4.05
N ASN A 485 14.34 17.20 -2.93
CA ASN A 485 14.22 18.60 -2.52
C ASN A 485 15.29 19.53 -3.12
N LYS A 486 16.11 19.07 -4.08
CA LYS A 486 17.16 19.85 -4.75
C LYS A 486 18.07 20.64 -3.78
N PRO A 487 18.85 19.92 -2.95
CA PRO A 487 19.85 20.55 -2.11
C PRO A 487 20.92 21.23 -3.00
N GLU A 488 21.73 22.10 -2.40
CA GLU A 488 22.88 22.69 -3.09
C GLU A 488 23.74 21.62 -3.79
N PRO A 489 24.35 21.92 -4.95
CA PRO A 489 25.09 20.92 -5.75
C PRO A 489 26.19 20.18 -4.98
N SER A 490 26.79 20.83 -3.99
CA SER A 490 27.81 20.26 -3.10
C SER A 490 27.24 19.21 -2.15
N ILE A 491 26.03 19.43 -1.64
CA ILE A 491 25.30 18.55 -0.71
C ILE A 491 24.58 17.44 -1.47
N GLU A 492 24.07 17.74 -2.68
CA GLU A 492 23.46 16.76 -3.57
C GLU A 492 24.41 15.60 -3.86
N GLN A 493 25.68 15.91 -4.17
CA GLN A 493 26.69 14.89 -4.45
C GLN A 493 26.96 14.01 -3.21
N ILE A 494 26.99 14.59 -2.02
CA ILE A 494 27.20 13.86 -0.75
C ILE A 494 26.05 12.88 -0.50
N TYR A 495 24.79 13.34 -0.62
CA TYR A 495 23.63 12.46 -0.43
C TYR A 495 23.56 11.36 -1.49
N ARG A 496 24.01 11.62 -2.73
CA ARG A 496 24.12 10.60 -3.77
C ARG A 496 25.15 9.53 -3.42
N ASP A 497 26.31 9.93 -2.92
CA ASP A 497 27.37 9.00 -2.55
C ASP A 497 26.98 8.16 -1.30
N GLU A 498 26.31 8.78 -0.33
CA GLU A 498 25.72 8.09 0.84
C GLU A 498 24.63 7.10 0.43
N LEU A 499 23.70 7.53 -0.43
CA LEU A 499 22.61 6.68 -0.93
C LEU A 499 23.16 5.49 -1.70
N PHE A 500 24.18 5.70 -2.52
CA PHE A 500 24.85 4.62 -3.25
C PHE A 500 25.54 3.62 -2.32
N THR A 501 26.12 4.11 -1.23
CA THR A 501 26.77 3.27 -0.21
C THR A 501 25.73 2.46 0.57
N LEU A 502 24.65 3.09 1.02
CA LEU A 502 23.53 2.42 1.69
C LEU A 502 22.83 1.41 0.78
N ALA A 503 22.62 1.73 -0.49
CA ALA A 503 22.07 0.80 -1.47
C ALA A 503 22.97 -0.44 -1.66
N ARG A 504 24.30 -0.27 -1.65
CA ARG A 504 25.24 -1.40 -1.66
C ARG A 504 25.22 -2.20 -0.36
N HIS A 505 25.18 -1.53 0.79
CA HIS A 505 25.09 -2.18 2.08
C HIS A 505 23.82 -3.05 2.16
N TYR A 506 22.69 -2.48 1.74
CA TYR A 506 21.43 -3.19 1.65
C TYR A 506 21.50 -4.38 0.69
N ALA A 507 22.14 -4.23 -0.47
CA ALA A 507 22.35 -5.34 -1.40
C ALA A 507 23.17 -6.49 -0.77
N SER A 508 24.25 -6.18 -0.06
CA SER A 508 25.04 -7.18 0.66
C SER A 508 24.27 -7.84 1.81
N PHE A 509 23.48 -7.06 2.55
CA PHE A 509 22.59 -7.58 3.59
C PHE A 509 21.55 -8.55 3.02
N VAL A 510 20.99 -8.24 1.85
CA VAL A 510 20.06 -9.10 1.11
C VAL A 510 20.74 -10.40 0.64
N GLU A 511 21.99 -10.34 0.16
CA GLU A 511 22.79 -11.54 -0.15
C GLU A 511 23.05 -12.41 1.10
N GLU A 512 23.30 -11.79 2.25
CA GLU A 512 23.48 -12.50 3.52
C GLU A 512 22.18 -13.17 3.98
N LEU A 513 21.03 -12.49 3.83
CA LEU A 513 19.72 -13.09 4.05
C LEU A 513 19.45 -14.28 3.13
N GLU A 514 19.86 -14.22 1.86
CA GLU A 514 19.75 -15.34 0.91
C GLU A 514 20.55 -16.55 1.39
N SER A 515 21.77 -16.33 1.90
CA SER A 515 22.65 -17.41 2.35
C SER A 515 22.24 -17.99 3.72
N GLN A 516 21.85 -17.15 4.68
CA GLN A 516 21.63 -17.57 6.07
C GLN A 516 20.17 -17.96 6.33
N TYR A 517 19.21 -17.34 5.62
CA TYR A 517 17.78 -17.56 5.79
C TYR A 517 17.07 -17.81 4.44
N PRO A 518 17.50 -18.81 3.65
CA PRO A 518 17.04 -19.02 2.27
C PRO A 518 15.51 -19.18 2.15
N ALA A 519 14.86 -19.82 3.12
CA ALA A 519 13.41 -19.96 3.15
C ALA A 519 12.68 -18.62 3.35
N TYR A 520 13.19 -17.75 4.22
CA TYR A 520 12.65 -16.40 4.39
C TYR A 520 12.91 -15.53 3.17
N PHE A 521 14.13 -15.58 2.65
CA PHE A 521 14.52 -14.83 1.47
C PHE A 521 13.63 -15.17 0.27
N GLN A 522 13.39 -16.46 0.03
CA GLN A 522 12.53 -16.94 -1.04
C GLN A 522 11.07 -16.48 -0.85
N LEU A 523 10.54 -16.54 0.38
CA LEU A 523 9.20 -16.05 0.67
C LEU A 523 9.08 -14.53 0.51
N LYS A 524 10.08 -13.76 0.97
CA LYS A 524 10.06 -12.30 1.01
C LYS A 524 10.39 -11.63 -0.32
N TYR A 525 11.36 -12.17 -1.05
CA TYR A 525 11.89 -11.57 -2.26
C TYR A 525 11.42 -12.28 -3.54
N ASN A 526 10.97 -13.54 -3.41
CA ASN A 526 10.36 -14.40 -4.44
C ASN A 526 10.85 -14.09 -5.87
N THR A 527 12.18 -14.12 -6.05
CA THR A 527 12.87 -13.60 -7.23
C THR A 527 12.94 -14.61 -8.37
N ASN A 528 12.86 -15.92 -8.07
CA ASN A 528 13.06 -16.99 -9.04
C ASN A 528 11.78 -17.80 -9.26
N LEU A 529 10.81 -17.20 -9.94
CA LEU A 529 9.64 -17.93 -10.42
C LEU A 529 10.08 -19.08 -11.36
N PRO A 530 9.64 -20.32 -11.12
CA PRO A 530 10.03 -21.43 -11.96
C PRO A 530 9.47 -21.25 -13.37
N THR A 531 10.32 -21.49 -14.36
CA THR A 531 9.89 -21.50 -15.75
C THR A 531 8.90 -22.63 -15.99
N ILE A 532 8.03 -22.47 -17.00
CA ILE A 532 7.13 -23.53 -17.45
C ILE A 532 7.89 -24.84 -17.73
N LYS A 533 9.14 -24.76 -18.21
CA LYS A 533 9.99 -25.94 -18.43
C LYS A 533 10.32 -26.65 -17.11
N GLN A 534 10.70 -25.92 -16.06
CA GLN A 534 10.98 -26.48 -14.74
C GLN A 534 9.72 -27.09 -14.11
N ILE A 535 8.58 -26.40 -14.20
CA ILE A 535 7.31 -26.93 -13.67
C ILE A 535 6.94 -28.25 -14.39
N LYS A 536 7.09 -28.34 -15.72
CA LYS A 536 6.84 -29.59 -16.46
C LYS A 536 7.74 -30.76 -16.04
N GLN A 537 8.92 -30.50 -15.48
CA GLN A 537 9.82 -31.57 -15.01
C GLN A 537 9.25 -32.26 -13.76
N VAL A 538 8.66 -31.48 -12.85
CA VAL A 538 8.12 -31.97 -11.57
C VAL A 538 6.66 -32.45 -11.68
N ILE A 539 5.87 -31.98 -12.65
CA ILE A 539 4.49 -32.45 -12.84
C ILE A 539 4.46 -33.96 -13.16
N GLY A 540 3.58 -34.68 -12.45
CA GLY A 540 3.30 -36.10 -12.65
C GLY A 540 2.73 -36.44 -14.04
N LYS A 541 2.92 -37.69 -14.50
CA LYS A 541 2.48 -38.10 -15.85
C LYS A 541 0.96 -38.04 -16.05
N ASN A 542 0.19 -38.13 -14.96
CA ASN A 542 -1.27 -38.14 -14.98
C ASN A 542 -1.87 -36.90 -14.29
N SER A 543 -1.06 -35.86 -14.13
CA SER A 543 -1.39 -34.66 -13.38
C SER A 543 -1.35 -33.43 -14.30
N ALA A 544 -2.23 -32.46 -14.02
CA ALA A 544 -2.23 -31.16 -14.69
C ALA A 544 -2.47 -30.04 -13.67
N ILE A 545 -2.00 -28.85 -14.01
CA ILE A 545 -2.23 -27.62 -13.25
C ILE A 545 -3.24 -26.77 -14.02
N LEU A 546 -4.25 -26.27 -13.29
CA LEU A 546 -5.21 -25.26 -13.74
C LEU A 546 -4.93 -23.96 -13.00
N ASN A 547 -4.19 -23.06 -13.65
CA ASN A 547 -3.79 -21.80 -13.03
C ASN A 547 -4.65 -20.64 -13.54
N TYR A 548 -5.45 -20.05 -12.66
CA TYR A 548 -6.42 -19.01 -12.98
C TYR A 548 -5.86 -17.61 -12.73
N PHE A 549 -6.26 -16.65 -13.54
CA PHE A 549 -6.06 -15.22 -13.31
C PHE A 549 -7.36 -14.47 -13.63
N VAL A 550 -7.93 -13.80 -12.63
CA VAL A 550 -9.20 -13.06 -12.75
C VAL A 550 -8.88 -11.60 -13.04
N ALA A 551 -9.18 -11.19 -14.26
CA ALA A 551 -8.91 -9.84 -14.76
C ALA A 551 -10.19 -9.00 -14.63
N GLU A 552 -10.23 -8.15 -13.60
CA GLU A 552 -11.44 -7.41 -13.21
C GLU A 552 -11.76 -6.28 -14.20
N LYS A 553 -10.76 -5.50 -14.62
CA LYS A 553 -10.94 -4.36 -15.55
C LYS A 553 -11.44 -4.83 -16.92
N SER A 554 -10.90 -5.93 -17.41
CA SER A 554 -11.25 -6.53 -18.70
C SER A 554 -12.43 -7.52 -18.65
N ARG A 555 -12.92 -7.88 -17.45
CA ARG A 555 -13.99 -8.87 -17.23
C ARG A 555 -13.67 -10.23 -17.87
N ARG A 556 -12.44 -10.70 -17.70
CA ARG A 556 -11.96 -11.99 -18.23
C ARG A 556 -11.44 -12.88 -17.11
N ILE A 557 -11.47 -14.19 -17.37
CA ILE A 557 -10.76 -15.20 -16.58
C ILE A 557 -9.79 -15.89 -17.53
N TYR A 558 -8.50 -15.76 -17.25
CA TYR A 558 -7.47 -16.45 -18.02
C TYR A 558 -7.11 -17.76 -17.31
N LEU A 559 -7.26 -18.88 -18.01
CA LEU A 559 -6.88 -20.21 -17.53
C LEU A 559 -5.61 -20.68 -18.24
N PHE A 560 -4.55 -20.81 -17.47
CA PHE A 560 -3.26 -21.37 -17.87
C PHE A 560 -3.25 -22.87 -17.53
N TYR A 561 -3.52 -23.68 -18.55
CA TYR A 561 -3.47 -25.14 -18.46
C TYR A 561 -2.05 -25.63 -18.70
N LEU A 562 -1.54 -26.43 -17.76
CA LEU A 562 -0.20 -27.01 -17.85
C LEU A 562 -0.21 -28.49 -17.52
N ASP A 563 0.31 -29.32 -18.41
CA ASP A 563 0.65 -30.71 -18.13
C ASP A 563 2.08 -31.02 -18.61
N LYS A 564 2.55 -32.25 -18.37
CA LYS A 564 3.91 -32.69 -18.75
C LYS A 564 4.27 -32.45 -20.23
N ASN A 565 3.29 -32.46 -21.13
CA ASN A 565 3.45 -32.39 -22.57
C ASN A 565 3.08 -31.01 -23.14
N GLN A 566 1.97 -30.42 -22.70
CA GLN A 566 1.41 -29.19 -23.31
C GLN A 566 1.24 -28.05 -22.30
N PHE A 567 1.26 -26.83 -22.84
CA PHE A 567 0.91 -25.60 -22.14
C PHE A 567 -0.07 -24.85 -23.03
N LYS A 568 -1.23 -24.51 -22.50
CA LYS A 568 -2.32 -23.84 -23.23
C LYS A 568 -2.89 -22.73 -22.38
N ILE A 569 -3.32 -21.66 -23.03
CA ILE A 569 -3.98 -20.53 -22.37
C ILE A 569 -5.38 -20.44 -22.96
N TYR A 570 -6.37 -20.37 -22.08
CA TYR A 570 -7.76 -20.18 -22.43
C TYR A 570 -8.23 -18.82 -21.89
N ASP A 571 -8.94 -18.09 -22.74
CA ASP A 571 -9.45 -16.77 -22.42
C ASP A 571 -10.98 -16.84 -22.26
N LEU A 572 -11.44 -16.85 -21.01
CA LEU A 572 -12.80 -17.15 -20.61
C LEU A 572 -13.55 -15.85 -20.23
N PRO A 573 -14.84 -15.69 -20.60
CA PRO A 573 -15.62 -14.53 -20.20
C PRO A 573 -15.97 -14.58 -18.70
N LYS A 574 -15.74 -13.48 -17.97
CA LYS A 574 -16.28 -13.30 -16.61
C LYS A 574 -17.68 -12.69 -16.70
N GLY A 575 -18.71 -13.50 -16.46
CA GLY A 575 -20.10 -13.02 -16.51
C GLY A 575 -20.43 -12.04 -15.38
N ASP A 576 -21.38 -11.14 -15.62
CA ASP A 576 -21.83 -10.10 -14.67
C ASP A 576 -22.28 -10.65 -13.31
N ASN A 577 -22.84 -11.85 -13.31
CA ASN A 577 -23.33 -12.51 -12.11
C ASN A 577 -22.31 -13.46 -11.47
N PHE A 578 -21.08 -13.53 -11.98
CA PHE A 578 -20.06 -14.48 -11.53
C PHE A 578 -19.90 -14.47 -10.00
N GLU A 579 -19.73 -13.28 -9.42
CA GLU A 579 -19.62 -13.09 -7.96
C GLU A 579 -20.86 -13.51 -7.18
N ARG A 580 -22.05 -13.24 -7.74
CA ARG A 580 -23.33 -13.63 -7.15
C ARG A 580 -23.52 -15.14 -7.18
N TYR A 581 -23.04 -15.82 -8.22
CA TYR A 581 -23.11 -17.27 -8.34
C TYR A 581 -22.14 -17.98 -7.38
N ILE A 582 -20.96 -17.41 -7.10
CA ILE A 582 -20.07 -17.90 -6.03
C ILE A 582 -20.79 -17.85 -4.68
N THR A 583 -21.32 -16.68 -4.30
CA THR A 583 -22.10 -16.53 -3.06
C THR A 583 -23.33 -17.45 -3.06
N GLY A 584 -23.99 -17.61 -4.20
CA GLY A 584 -25.13 -18.52 -4.37
C GLY A 584 -24.75 -19.98 -4.11
N LEU A 585 -23.60 -20.44 -4.62
CA LEU A 585 -23.10 -21.80 -4.40
C LEU A 585 -22.82 -22.03 -2.91
N LEU A 586 -22.11 -21.11 -2.26
CA LEU A 586 -21.79 -21.17 -0.83
C LEU A 586 -23.05 -21.22 0.03
N ASN A 587 -24.00 -20.32 -0.22
CA ASN A 587 -25.28 -20.31 0.47
C ASN A 587 -26.09 -21.57 0.20
N ALA A 588 -26.04 -22.10 -1.02
CA ALA A 588 -26.74 -23.34 -1.35
C ALA A 588 -26.22 -24.52 -0.54
N MET A 589 -24.91 -24.61 -0.32
CA MET A 589 -24.31 -25.64 0.54
C MET A 589 -24.66 -25.39 2.02
N ASN A 590 -24.49 -24.16 2.51
CA ASN A 590 -24.72 -23.82 3.92
C ASN A 590 -26.19 -24.03 4.35
N TYR A 591 -27.14 -23.68 3.48
CA TYR A 591 -28.57 -23.78 3.76
C TYR A 591 -29.24 -24.97 3.08
N GLN A 592 -28.45 -25.91 2.53
CA GLN A 592 -28.91 -27.15 1.90
C GLN A 592 -30.01 -26.90 0.83
N LYS A 593 -29.78 -25.92 -0.05
CA LYS A 593 -30.70 -25.56 -1.14
C LYS A 593 -30.29 -26.24 -2.44
N GLU A 594 -30.82 -27.43 -2.68
CA GLU A 594 -30.46 -28.28 -3.83
C GLU A 594 -30.66 -27.58 -5.18
N GLU A 595 -31.83 -27.00 -5.45
CA GLU A 595 -32.09 -26.34 -6.74
C GLU A 595 -31.10 -25.21 -7.03
N LEU A 596 -30.79 -24.39 -6.01
CA LEU A 596 -29.82 -23.32 -6.10
C LEU A 596 -28.41 -23.87 -6.32
N PHE A 597 -28.05 -24.98 -5.66
CA PHE A 597 -26.78 -25.67 -5.85
C PHE A 597 -26.62 -26.15 -7.30
N LEU A 598 -27.62 -26.87 -7.83
CA LEU A 598 -27.57 -27.40 -9.21
C LEU A 598 -27.38 -26.27 -10.23
N GLN A 599 -28.08 -25.15 -10.05
CA GLN A 599 -27.98 -23.99 -10.93
C GLN A 599 -26.61 -23.31 -10.82
N THR A 600 -26.16 -23.01 -9.61
CA THR A 600 -24.92 -22.26 -9.35
C THR A 600 -23.69 -23.08 -9.72
N SER A 601 -23.66 -24.36 -9.36
CA SER A 601 -22.58 -25.29 -9.68
C SER A 601 -22.41 -25.48 -11.19
N SER A 602 -23.51 -25.69 -11.93
CA SER A 602 -23.47 -25.81 -13.39
C SER A 602 -22.99 -24.52 -14.07
N TYR A 603 -23.43 -23.36 -13.58
CA TYR A 603 -23.02 -22.06 -14.12
C TYR A 603 -21.53 -21.82 -13.90
N LEU A 604 -21.06 -21.98 -12.65
CA LEU A 604 -19.66 -21.77 -12.31
C LEU A 604 -18.75 -22.74 -13.06
N ARG A 605 -19.18 -24.00 -13.23
CA ARG A 605 -18.45 -24.97 -14.05
C ARG A 605 -18.21 -24.49 -15.48
N GLU A 606 -19.22 -23.88 -16.11
CA GLU A 606 -19.07 -23.34 -17.47
C GLU A 606 -18.20 -22.08 -17.51
N CYS A 607 -18.19 -21.29 -16.43
CA CYS A 607 -17.30 -20.13 -16.33
C CYS A 607 -15.82 -20.51 -16.16
N VAL A 608 -15.52 -21.52 -15.33
CA VAL A 608 -14.12 -21.80 -14.92
C VAL A 608 -13.50 -22.97 -15.65
N LEU A 609 -14.29 -23.88 -16.21
CA LEU A 609 -13.75 -25.04 -16.94
C LEU A 609 -14.66 -25.47 -18.10
N PRO A 610 -15.06 -24.57 -19.02
CA PRO A 610 -16.05 -24.89 -20.05
C PRO A 610 -15.65 -26.07 -20.94
N ASN A 611 -16.61 -26.68 -21.62
CA ASN A 611 -16.40 -27.93 -22.38
C ASN A 611 -15.37 -27.83 -23.52
N PHE A 612 -15.07 -26.63 -24.01
CA PHE A 612 -14.00 -26.44 -25.00
C PHE A 612 -12.59 -26.49 -24.40
N VAL A 613 -12.45 -26.44 -23.07
CA VAL A 613 -11.19 -26.69 -22.36
C VAL A 613 -10.96 -28.20 -22.34
N GLN A 614 -10.11 -28.67 -23.24
CA GLN A 614 -9.85 -30.10 -23.41
C GLN A 614 -8.74 -30.57 -22.46
N ILE A 615 -9.14 -31.28 -21.41
CA ILE A 615 -8.23 -32.04 -20.54
C ILE A 615 -8.04 -33.44 -21.15
N PRO A 616 -6.80 -33.89 -21.43
CA PRO A 616 -6.55 -35.23 -21.93
C PRO A 616 -7.03 -36.31 -20.95
N ALA A 617 -7.63 -37.39 -21.46
CA ALA A 617 -8.19 -38.48 -20.65
C ALA A 617 -7.18 -39.18 -19.72
N ARG A 618 -5.87 -39.06 -19.99
CA ARG A 618 -4.80 -39.58 -19.10
C ARG A 618 -4.68 -38.80 -17.78
N ILE A 619 -5.23 -37.60 -17.71
CA ILE A 619 -5.14 -36.73 -16.54
C ILE A 619 -6.25 -37.15 -15.58
N ILE A 620 -5.86 -37.55 -14.38
CA ILE A 620 -6.77 -37.94 -13.29
C ILE A 620 -6.48 -37.15 -12.00
N GLN A 621 -5.49 -36.26 -12.03
CA GLN A 621 -5.11 -35.37 -10.92
C GLN A 621 -5.06 -33.93 -11.41
N LEU A 622 -5.71 -33.02 -10.69
CA LEU A 622 -5.74 -31.59 -10.99
C LEU A 622 -5.26 -30.80 -9.77
N SER A 623 -4.16 -30.05 -9.93
CA SER A 623 -3.81 -28.97 -9.00
C SER A 623 -4.44 -27.68 -9.49
N ILE A 624 -5.27 -27.08 -8.64
CA ILE A 624 -6.00 -25.86 -8.93
C ILE A 624 -5.28 -24.71 -8.23
N ILE A 625 -4.90 -23.71 -9.01
CA ILE A 625 -4.33 -22.46 -8.50
C ILE A 625 -5.37 -21.37 -8.77
N PRO A 626 -6.29 -21.12 -7.83
CA PRO A 626 -7.33 -20.12 -8.00
C PRO A 626 -6.76 -18.70 -7.94
N ASP A 627 -7.62 -17.73 -8.20
CA ASP A 627 -7.33 -16.30 -8.07
C ASP A 627 -8.59 -15.53 -7.66
N GLY A 628 -8.42 -14.43 -6.91
CA GLY A 628 -9.53 -13.63 -6.38
C GLY A 628 -10.57 -14.47 -5.63
N ARG A 629 -11.86 -14.30 -5.95
CA ARG A 629 -12.94 -15.04 -5.27
C ARG A 629 -13.05 -16.52 -5.65
N LEU A 630 -12.26 -17.00 -6.61
CA LEU A 630 -12.18 -18.44 -6.91
C LEU A 630 -11.59 -19.26 -5.76
N PHE A 631 -10.83 -18.64 -4.84
CA PHE A 631 -10.37 -19.30 -3.61
C PHE A 631 -11.53 -19.80 -2.74
N GLN A 632 -12.73 -19.22 -2.88
CA GLN A 632 -13.93 -19.65 -2.15
C GLN A 632 -14.69 -20.78 -2.85
N VAL A 633 -14.36 -21.10 -4.10
CA VAL A 633 -15.12 -22.09 -4.89
C VAL A 633 -14.56 -23.48 -4.63
N PRO A 634 -15.34 -24.43 -4.07
CA PRO A 634 -14.91 -25.81 -3.98
C PRO A 634 -15.10 -26.49 -5.34
N PHE A 635 -14.05 -26.49 -6.18
CA PHE A 635 -14.06 -27.03 -7.53
C PHE A 635 -14.50 -28.50 -7.59
N GLU A 636 -14.23 -29.28 -6.55
CA GLU A 636 -14.65 -30.67 -6.40
C GLU A 636 -16.17 -30.85 -6.47
N THR A 637 -16.95 -29.84 -6.06
CA THR A 637 -18.42 -29.83 -6.07
C THR A 637 -19.02 -29.39 -7.41
N LEU A 638 -18.20 -28.95 -8.36
CA LEU A 638 -18.69 -28.46 -9.64
C LEU A 638 -19.24 -29.62 -10.49
N LEU A 639 -20.45 -29.46 -11.02
CA LEU A 639 -21.12 -30.50 -11.82
C LEU A 639 -20.60 -30.53 -13.24
N THR A 640 -20.07 -31.66 -13.72
CA THR A 640 -19.51 -31.79 -15.08
C THR A 640 -20.55 -31.73 -16.19
N THR A 641 -21.83 -31.95 -15.87
CA THR A 641 -22.96 -31.80 -16.80
C THR A 641 -24.13 -31.10 -16.10
N LYS A 642 -24.97 -30.41 -16.88
CA LYS A 642 -26.15 -29.74 -16.34
C LYS A 642 -27.21 -30.76 -15.93
N VAL A 643 -27.64 -30.70 -14.67
CA VAL A 643 -28.65 -31.60 -14.10
C VAL A 643 -29.95 -30.83 -13.87
N SER A 644 -31.10 -31.46 -14.12
CA SER A 644 -32.42 -30.86 -13.91
C SER A 644 -32.91 -31.13 -12.48
N PRO A 645 -33.49 -30.13 -11.78
CA PRO A 645 -33.97 -30.29 -10.39
C PRO A 645 -35.02 -31.39 -10.19
N LYS A 646 -35.72 -31.80 -11.24
CA LYS A 646 -36.78 -32.82 -11.17
C LYS A 646 -36.27 -34.26 -11.29
N LYS A 647 -34.97 -34.46 -11.52
CA LYS A 647 -34.37 -35.76 -11.86
C LYS A 647 -33.45 -36.33 -10.77
N THR A 648 -33.31 -35.65 -9.65
CA THR A 648 -32.35 -36.01 -8.60
C THR A 648 -33.08 -36.60 -7.40
N ASP A 649 -33.17 -37.93 -7.35
CA ASP A 649 -33.65 -38.64 -6.16
C ASP A 649 -32.50 -38.90 -5.16
N ASP A 650 -31.24 -38.91 -5.62
CA ASP A 650 -30.04 -39.05 -4.78
C ASP A 650 -28.93 -38.06 -5.18
N PHE A 651 -28.58 -37.16 -4.25
CA PHE A 651 -27.52 -36.17 -4.41
C PHE A 651 -26.14 -36.81 -4.57
N SER A 652 -25.93 -38.02 -4.04
CA SER A 652 -24.68 -38.76 -4.13
C SER A 652 -24.34 -39.19 -5.57
N GLU A 653 -25.35 -39.33 -6.43
CA GLU A 653 -25.19 -39.77 -7.83
C GLU A 653 -24.81 -38.64 -8.77
N LEU A 654 -24.86 -37.38 -8.32
CA LEU A 654 -24.56 -36.22 -9.13
C LEU A 654 -23.15 -36.29 -9.78
N PRO A 655 -23.00 -35.75 -11.01
CA PRO A 655 -21.75 -35.83 -11.77
C PRO A 655 -20.73 -34.79 -11.29
N PHE A 656 -20.27 -34.93 -10.05
CA PHE A 656 -19.27 -34.04 -9.47
C PHE A 656 -17.90 -34.17 -10.15
N LEU A 657 -17.15 -33.07 -10.18
CA LEU A 657 -15.79 -33.04 -10.73
C LEU A 657 -14.86 -34.03 -10.00
N ILE A 658 -15.03 -34.19 -8.68
CA ILE A 658 -14.24 -35.12 -7.85
C ILE A 658 -14.37 -36.59 -8.26
N LYS A 659 -15.46 -36.97 -8.96
CA LYS A 659 -15.64 -38.34 -9.48
C LYS A 659 -14.72 -38.63 -10.68
N HIS A 660 -14.15 -37.59 -11.29
CA HIS A 660 -13.31 -37.70 -12.47
C HIS A 660 -11.83 -37.38 -12.16
N TYR A 661 -11.59 -36.50 -11.18
CA TYR A 661 -10.25 -36.03 -10.85
C TYR A 661 -10.03 -36.00 -9.35
N ALA A 662 -8.86 -36.44 -8.91
CA ALA A 662 -8.35 -36.04 -7.60
C ALA A 662 -7.94 -34.56 -7.66
N ILE A 663 -8.45 -33.74 -6.74
CA ILE A 663 -8.28 -32.29 -6.77
C ILE A 663 -7.42 -31.85 -5.58
N SER A 664 -6.40 -31.06 -5.87
CA SER A 664 -5.54 -30.37 -4.90
C SER A 664 -5.54 -28.87 -5.17
N TYR A 665 -5.18 -28.08 -4.17
CA TYR A 665 -5.10 -26.62 -4.26
C TYR A 665 -3.70 -26.12 -3.93
N ASP A 666 -3.25 -25.13 -4.68
CA ASP A 666 -1.97 -24.46 -4.48
C ASP A 666 -2.15 -22.94 -4.62
N TYR A 667 -1.32 -22.15 -3.93
CA TYR A 667 -1.39 -20.68 -3.99
C TYR A 667 -0.73 -20.10 -5.25
N SER A 668 0.31 -20.76 -5.75
CA SER A 668 1.04 -20.36 -6.96
C SER A 668 1.74 -21.56 -7.58
N ALA A 669 2.10 -21.47 -8.86
CA ALA A 669 2.88 -22.51 -9.52
C ALA A 669 4.32 -22.53 -9.00
N GLY A 670 4.82 -21.38 -8.54
CA GLY A 670 6.06 -21.27 -7.75
C GLY A 670 6.06 -22.17 -6.51
N LEU A 671 5.04 -22.03 -5.66
CA LEU A 671 4.93 -22.81 -4.43
C LEU A 671 4.70 -24.30 -4.72
N PHE A 672 3.89 -24.62 -5.74
CA PHE A 672 3.72 -25.99 -6.21
C PHE A 672 5.08 -26.64 -6.58
N TYR A 673 5.92 -25.93 -7.34
CA TYR A 673 7.24 -26.43 -7.75
C TYR A 673 8.15 -26.70 -6.55
N GLU A 674 8.17 -25.80 -5.57
CA GLU A 674 8.95 -25.96 -4.33
C GLU A 674 8.47 -27.15 -3.50
N ASN A 675 7.16 -27.29 -3.34
CA ASN A 675 6.56 -28.40 -2.58
C ASN A 675 6.87 -29.76 -3.22
N GLN A 676 6.84 -29.85 -4.55
CA GLN A 676 7.20 -31.08 -5.26
C GLN A 676 8.67 -31.43 -5.10
N ASN A 677 9.57 -30.44 -5.12
CA ASN A 677 11.00 -30.70 -4.89
C ASN A 677 11.29 -31.18 -3.47
N LYS A 678 10.57 -30.65 -2.45
CA LYS A 678 10.69 -31.13 -1.06
C LYS A 678 10.12 -32.53 -0.86
N ALA A 679 9.02 -32.85 -1.54
CA ALA A 679 8.38 -34.17 -1.46
C ALA A 679 9.27 -35.31 -1.98
N LEU A 680 10.23 -35.02 -2.87
CA LEU A 680 11.20 -36.00 -3.38
C LEU A 680 12.20 -36.49 -2.30
N GLU A 681 12.28 -35.84 -1.13
CA GLU A 681 13.15 -36.23 -0.01
C GLU A 681 12.43 -37.09 1.05
N ILE A 682 11.13 -37.34 0.91
CA ILE A 682 10.33 -38.08 1.90
C ILE A 682 10.31 -39.58 1.54
N SER A 683 10.67 -40.44 2.51
CA SER A 683 10.79 -41.88 2.32
C SER A 683 9.46 -42.58 1.97
N ASP A 684 9.55 -43.74 1.31
CA ASP A 684 8.48 -44.64 0.83
C ASP A 684 7.47 -45.16 1.88
N SER A 685 7.43 -44.59 3.09
CA SER A 685 6.33 -44.82 4.01
C SER A 685 5.00 -44.51 3.31
N GLN A 686 3.95 -45.28 3.60
CA GLN A 686 2.55 -44.99 3.22
C GLN A 686 1.69 -44.82 4.47
N ALA A 687 2.25 -44.30 5.56
CA ALA A 687 1.55 -44.18 6.82
C ALA A 687 0.68 -42.92 6.89
N ALA A 688 -0.45 -42.99 7.59
CA ALA A 688 -1.35 -41.86 7.80
C ALA A 688 -1.45 -41.47 9.28
N LEU A 689 -1.30 -40.18 9.59
CA LEU A 689 -1.67 -39.60 10.89
C LEU A 689 -2.99 -38.85 10.74
N ILE A 690 -3.97 -39.20 11.56
CA ILE A 690 -5.32 -38.65 11.52
C ILE A 690 -5.59 -38.01 12.87
N CYS A 691 -5.84 -36.71 12.90
CA CYS A 691 -6.01 -35.92 14.11
C CYS A 691 -7.38 -35.26 14.10
N ALA A 692 -8.23 -35.58 15.08
CA ALA A 692 -9.54 -34.96 15.25
C ALA A 692 -9.76 -34.49 16.70
N PRO A 693 -9.42 -33.22 17.02
CA PRO A 693 -9.74 -32.59 18.29
C PRO A 693 -11.21 -32.15 18.32
N VAL A 694 -11.99 -32.70 19.25
CA VAL A 694 -13.46 -32.51 19.28
C VAL A 694 -13.91 -31.67 20.47
N LYS A 695 -13.08 -31.51 21.50
CA LYS A 695 -13.40 -30.75 22.72
C LYS A 695 -12.38 -29.64 22.94
N PHE A 696 -12.77 -28.41 22.66
CA PHE A 696 -11.97 -27.23 22.99
C PHE A 696 -12.39 -26.75 24.39
N GLN A 697 -11.70 -27.22 25.44
CA GLN A 697 -11.91 -26.63 26.76
C GLN A 697 -11.29 -25.23 26.81
N ASN A 698 -12.06 -24.23 27.24
CA ASN A 698 -11.61 -22.88 27.62
C ASN A 698 -11.13 -21.90 26.53
N LYS A 699 -11.58 -22.01 25.27
CA LYS A 699 -11.21 -21.01 24.22
C LYS A 699 -12.36 -20.35 23.45
N GLY A 700 -13.62 -20.53 23.88
CA GLY A 700 -14.78 -19.94 23.18
C GLY A 700 -15.08 -20.52 21.79
N LEU A 701 -14.35 -21.55 21.36
CA LEU A 701 -14.56 -22.26 20.11
C LEU A 701 -15.57 -23.39 20.30
N GLN A 702 -16.56 -23.47 19.41
CA GLN A 702 -17.52 -24.58 19.39
C GLN A 702 -16.82 -25.89 18.99
N SER A 703 -17.30 -27.01 19.53
CA SER A 703 -16.85 -28.34 19.14
C SER A 703 -17.09 -28.61 17.66
N LEU A 704 -16.12 -29.22 16.99
CA LEU A 704 -16.27 -29.72 15.62
C LEU A 704 -17.14 -30.98 15.65
N ALA A 705 -18.45 -30.84 15.43
CA ALA A 705 -19.36 -31.98 15.38
C ALA A 705 -18.95 -32.96 14.26
N ALA A 706 -19.19 -34.27 14.46
CA ALA A 706 -18.91 -35.35 13.52
C ALA A 706 -17.44 -35.62 13.12
N THR A 707 -16.47 -34.77 13.46
CA THR A 707 -15.05 -34.98 13.10
C THR A 707 -14.42 -36.24 13.70
N ALA A 708 -14.89 -36.71 14.86
CA ALA A 708 -14.46 -38.01 15.39
C ALA A 708 -14.87 -39.18 14.46
N GLN A 709 -16.10 -39.12 13.94
CA GLN A 709 -16.63 -40.13 13.04
C GLN A 709 -15.92 -40.06 11.69
N GLU A 710 -15.68 -38.85 11.18
CA GLU A 710 -14.87 -38.62 9.98
C GLU A 710 -13.47 -39.22 10.14
N GLY A 711 -12.76 -38.90 11.22
CA GLY A 711 -11.42 -39.44 11.50
C GLY A 711 -11.41 -40.97 11.58
N GLN A 712 -12.43 -41.57 12.20
CA GLN A 712 -12.58 -43.03 12.27
C GLN A 712 -12.89 -43.67 10.91
N GLN A 713 -13.69 -43.00 10.07
CA GLN A 713 -13.97 -43.46 8.71
C GLN A 713 -12.71 -43.42 7.84
N ILE A 714 -11.94 -42.34 7.92
CA ILE A 714 -10.67 -42.20 7.21
C ILE A 714 -9.69 -43.28 7.69
N ASP A 715 -9.55 -43.48 9.01
CA ASP A 715 -8.70 -44.53 9.58
C ASP A 715 -9.07 -45.92 9.06
N SER A 716 -10.37 -46.20 8.95
CA SER A 716 -10.88 -47.46 8.39
C SER A 716 -10.50 -47.64 6.92
N ILE A 717 -10.59 -46.58 6.11
CA ILE A 717 -10.22 -46.58 4.68
C ILE A 717 -8.73 -46.90 4.49
N PHE A 718 -7.86 -46.29 5.29
CA PHE A 718 -6.41 -46.54 5.22
C PHE A 718 -6.06 -47.96 5.70
N LYS A 719 -6.72 -48.44 6.76
CA LYS A 719 -6.54 -49.82 7.25
C LYS A 719 -6.97 -50.87 6.23
N THR A 720 -8.01 -50.61 5.43
CA THR A 720 -8.43 -51.52 4.36
C THR A 720 -7.43 -51.67 3.22
N ASN A 721 -6.53 -50.70 3.03
CA ASN A 721 -5.51 -50.71 1.98
C ASN A 721 -4.12 -51.16 2.47
N THR A 722 -4.02 -51.86 3.61
CA THR A 722 -2.75 -52.33 4.22
C THR A 722 -1.75 -51.19 4.56
N GLN A 723 -2.25 -50.01 4.90
CA GLN A 723 -1.43 -48.85 5.27
C GLN A 723 -1.35 -48.68 6.79
N SER A 724 -0.21 -48.22 7.30
CA SER A 724 -0.03 -47.94 8.74
C SER A 724 -0.78 -46.66 9.10
N THR A 725 -1.61 -46.68 10.15
CA THR A 725 -2.38 -45.50 10.55
C THR A 725 -2.21 -45.20 12.03
N LYS A 726 -2.23 -43.91 12.36
CA LYS A 726 -2.28 -43.42 13.72
C LYS A 726 -3.44 -42.44 13.84
N LEU A 727 -4.43 -42.80 14.65
CA LEU A 727 -5.61 -41.99 14.90
C LEU A 727 -5.52 -41.34 16.28
N LEU A 728 -5.47 -40.01 16.32
CA LEU A 728 -5.48 -39.19 17.52
C LEU A 728 -6.86 -38.49 17.62
N LEU A 729 -7.65 -38.86 18.62
CA LEU A 729 -8.97 -38.27 18.87
C LEU A 729 -8.98 -37.50 20.20
N TYR A 730 -9.81 -36.46 20.28
CA TYR A 730 -10.06 -35.72 21.53
C TYR A 730 -8.75 -35.20 22.16
N ASP A 731 -8.49 -35.50 23.42
CA ASP A 731 -7.32 -35.06 24.19
C ASP A 731 -6.01 -35.74 23.74
N GLN A 732 -6.08 -36.69 22.80
CA GLN A 732 -4.89 -37.26 22.17
C GLN A 732 -4.40 -36.40 21.00
N ALA A 733 -5.28 -35.61 20.38
CA ALA A 733 -4.96 -34.71 19.27
C ALA A 733 -4.43 -33.35 19.75
N LEU A 734 -3.66 -33.34 20.84
CA LEU A 734 -3.04 -32.13 21.37
C LEU A 734 -1.79 -31.76 20.57
N GLU A 735 -1.51 -30.47 20.47
CA GLU A 735 -0.34 -29.93 19.79
C GLU A 735 0.97 -30.57 20.29
N ALA A 736 1.12 -30.72 21.61
CA ALA A 736 2.29 -31.37 22.20
C ALA A 736 2.45 -32.83 21.76
N THR A 737 1.34 -33.56 21.64
CA THR A 737 1.35 -34.96 21.16
C THR A 737 1.76 -35.01 19.69
N ILE A 738 1.19 -34.14 18.86
CA ILE A 738 1.50 -34.07 17.41
C ILE A 738 2.97 -33.66 17.19
N LYS A 739 3.47 -32.68 17.95
CA LYS A 739 4.87 -32.22 17.87
C LYS A 739 5.87 -33.26 18.43
N ALA A 740 5.41 -34.16 19.29
CA ALA A 740 6.21 -35.29 19.78
C ALA A 740 6.26 -36.45 18.76
N GLU A 741 5.35 -36.48 17.77
CA GLU A 741 5.45 -37.42 16.66
C GLU A 741 6.52 -36.98 15.67
N ASP A 742 7.30 -37.95 15.17
CA ASP A 742 8.15 -37.71 14.01
C ASP A 742 7.29 -37.76 12.75
N LEU A 743 6.73 -36.60 12.39
CA LEU A 743 5.81 -36.42 11.27
C LEU A 743 6.39 -36.89 9.93
N LYS A 744 7.71 -36.99 9.80
CA LYS A 744 8.38 -37.51 8.61
C LYS A 744 8.06 -38.99 8.32
N ASN A 745 7.58 -39.72 9.33
CA ASN A 745 7.18 -41.11 9.18
C ASN A 745 5.78 -41.28 8.56
N PHE A 746 5.01 -40.20 8.44
CA PHE A 746 3.66 -40.21 7.87
C PHE A 746 3.61 -39.48 6.53
N THR A 747 3.09 -40.15 5.52
CA THR A 747 2.89 -39.65 4.15
C THR A 747 1.61 -38.86 4.04
N TYR A 748 0.60 -39.26 4.82
CA TYR A 748 -0.71 -38.64 4.83
C TYR A 748 -0.96 -38.04 6.21
N LEU A 749 -1.29 -36.75 6.22
CA LEU A 749 -1.69 -36.04 7.43
C LEU A 749 -3.12 -35.54 7.25
N HIS A 750 -4.04 -36.00 8.09
CA HIS A 750 -5.40 -35.48 8.14
C HIS A 750 -5.59 -34.73 9.47
N PHE A 751 -5.96 -33.46 9.39
CA PHE A 751 -6.30 -32.64 10.55
C PHE A 751 -7.71 -32.10 10.41
N ALA A 752 -8.63 -32.64 11.22
CA ALA A 752 -9.93 -32.04 11.44
C ALA A 752 -9.74 -30.75 12.25
N LYS A 753 -10.01 -29.59 11.64
CA LYS A 753 -9.74 -28.27 12.23
C LYS A 753 -10.77 -27.24 11.82
N HIS A 754 -10.92 -26.19 12.62
CA HIS A 754 -11.59 -24.97 12.18
C HIS A 754 -10.71 -24.28 11.15
N GLY A 755 -11.20 -23.96 9.97
CA GLY A 755 -10.53 -23.01 9.07
C GLY A 755 -10.92 -21.58 9.44
N TYR A 756 -10.01 -20.64 9.29
CA TYR A 756 -10.37 -19.23 9.20
C TYR A 756 -10.60 -18.89 7.73
N VAL A 757 -11.81 -18.50 7.38
CA VAL A 757 -12.14 -18.01 6.03
C VAL A 757 -12.13 -16.49 6.10
N ASP A 758 -11.26 -15.86 5.33
CA ASP A 758 -11.30 -14.43 5.11
C ASP A 758 -12.28 -14.14 3.96
N GLU A 759 -13.46 -13.64 4.29
CA GLU A 759 -14.49 -13.34 3.29
C GLU A 759 -14.11 -12.14 2.41
N THR A 760 -13.25 -11.26 2.91
CA THR A 760 -12.81 -10.05 2.21
C THR A 760 -11.60 -10.31 1.32
N GLN A 761 -10.66 -11.14 1.76
CA GLN A 761 -9.48 -11.55 1.02
C GLN A 761 -9.32 -13.08 1.05
N PRO A 762 -10.06 -13.82 0.21
CA PRO A 762 -10.12 -15.28 0.30
C PRO A 762 -8.79 -16.02 0.18
N ALA A 763 -7.82 -15.43 -0.54
CA ALA A 763 -6.44 -15.91 -0.63
C ALA A 763 -5.71 -15.93 0.73
N LEU A 764 -6.21 -15.21 1.75
CA LEU A 764 -5.70 -15.18 3.11
C LEU A 764 -6.39 -16.19 4.05
N SER A 765 -7.33 -16.99 3.54
CA SER A 765 -7.98 -18.02 4.35
C SER A 765 -6.93 -19.03 4.84
N GLN A 766 -6.97 -19.32 6.13
CA GLN A 766 -5.93 -20.05 6.84
C GLN A 766 -6.49 -21.18 7.68
N THR A 767 -5.58 -22.01 8.19
CA THR A 767 -5.91 -23.04 9.14
C THR A 767 -5.04 -22.87 10.38
N PRO A 768 -5.54 -23.11 11.60
CA PRO A 768 -4.94 -22.70 12.88
C PRO A 768 -3.66 -23.45 13.24
N LEU A 769 -3.22 -24.41 12.43
CA LEU A 769 -1.88 -24.98 12.52
C LEU A 769 -0.95 -24.15 11.63
N GLN A 770 -0.58 -22.97 12.11
CA GLN A 770 0.72 -22.39 11.78
C GLN A 770 1.74 -22.96 12.79
N PRO A 771 2.98 -23.29 12.36
CA PRO A 771 4.04 -23.75 13.26
C PRO A 771 4.38 -22.75 14.38
#